data_AF-A0A3Q0FCM8-F1
#
_entry.id   AF-A0A3Q0FCM8-F1
#
_cell.length_a   1.000
_cell.length_b   1.000
_cell.length_c   1.000
_cell.angle_alpha   90.00
_cell.angle_beta   90.00
_cell.angle_gamma   90.00
#
_symmetry.space_group_name_H-M   'P 1'
#
loop_
_entity.id
_entity.type
_entity.pdbx_description
1 polymer ?
#
loop_
_entity_poly.entity_id
_entity_poly.type
_entity_poly.pdbx_seq_one_letter_code
_entity_poly.pdbx_strand_id
1 'polypeptide(L)'
;MWLLVCLYFLGFLFNFSITDATEIHYLNHSCSSNKTFAPNSAYESNLRTLLPSLSSHATTAQFFNTTSGGGDGKETIYASFMCRGDVTNHTCQECIRTAAQKISQVCPNSKEALIWYHECLVRYSNRCFFSSLEEWPRFNFIDYNVTNSTNEKGSYGFWLLSKTLSDAVGEAANAGPAGTMKFATKNATVFGSQEIHTLVQCTPDLSSEDCSECLGDIMKDISLCCLGRIGGMVLYPSCTLMFGSRHFYRDVIVASNATQESLTSGNKMISAGGIVTVVIFLGFTMLISFHCYFLWRRARKRKYKVLLKENFGQESVTIEGLQFDLVTIQAATNNFSNENKIGKGGFGEVYKGILSCGLHIAVKRLSQSSTQGSIEFKNEVLLIAKLQHRNLVELIGFCLEAQEKILVYKFMHNGSLDKFLFGLMLHLTLLKFSISFIQYMRLLNICLPTFLIHLVNIAGHQQKMLSWSQRFKIIEGIARGILYLHEHSRLKVIHRDIKPSNILLDENMNPKISDFGMARIMEIDQDRAKTRRIVGTYGYMSPEYAMFGQFSEKSDVFSFGVMILEIITGKKNTSSRESRYMPNGLMSYVWRKWMDKTPLSILDPLLEENYSRVEVIRCIHISLLCVQENKNIRPTIADIVSYLDGRHTIEFPFPQEPAYLLLDKMDTKIVSKHYSINEMSVSTFYAR
;
A
#
# COMPACT_ATOMS: atom_id res chain seq x y z
N MET A 1 28.48 65.20 19.25
CA MET A 1 27.17 64.52 19.07
C MET A 1 26.89 64.21 17.59
N TRP A 2 27.11 65.14 16.66
CA TRP A 2 26.94 64.89 15.22
C TRP A 2 27.95 63.90 14.59
N LEU A 3 29.18 63.80 15.10
CA LEU A 3 30.16 62.80 14.62
C LEU A 3 29.81 61.34 15.02
N LEU A 4 29.14 61.15 16.17
CA LEU A 4 28.69 59.83 16.62
C LEU A 4 27.44 59.36 15.86
N VAL A 5 26.58 60.30 15.44
CA VAL A 5 25.41 60.00 14.59
C VAL A 5 25.86 59.66 13.16
N CYS A 6 26.89 60.33 12.62
CA CYS A 6 27.47 59.98 11.32
C CYS A 6 28.18 58.63 11.32
N LEU A 7 28.86 58.23 12.41
CA LEU A 7 29.47 56.90 12.52
C LEU A 7 28.43 55.78 12.65
N TYR A 8 27.29 56.05 13.31
CA TYR A 8 26.16 55.12 13.35
C TYR A 8 25.46 54.99 11.98
N PHE A 9 25.37 56.08 11.20
CA PHE A 9 24.81 56.05 9.83
C PHE A 9 25.78 55.47 8.79
N LEU A 10 27.09 55.65 8.93
CA LEU A 10 28.10 55.00 8.08
C LEU A 10 28.20 53.50 8.36
N GLY A 11 27.99 53.06 9.61
CA GLY A 11 27.79 51.63 9.93
C GLY A 11 26.50 51.05 9.32
N PHE A 12 25.49 51.87 9.08
CA PHE A 12 24.24 51.46 8.45
C PHE A 12 24.32 51.45 6.91
N LEU A 13 25.22 52.24 6.31
CA LEU A 13 25.47 52.28 4.85
C LEU A 13 26.58 51.33 4.40
N PHE A 14 27.35 50.76 5.32
CA PHE A 14 28.32 49.67 5.06
C PHE A 14 27.89 48.33 5.65
N ASN A 15 26.61 48.16 6.00
CA ASN A 15 25.96 46.87 5.80
C ASN A 15 25.78 46.69 4.29
N PHE A 16 26.90 46.52 3.57
CA PHE A 16 26.88 45.60 2.45
C PHE A 16 26.20 44.37 3.01
N SER A 17 25.06 44.01 2.43
CA SER A 17 24.66 42.63 2.43
C SER A 17 25.93 41.87 2.09
N ILE A 18 26.50 41.21 3.08
CA ILE A 18 27.26 40.00 2.82
C ILE A 18 26.19 39.17 2.13
N THR A 19 26.13 39.26 0.80
CA THR A 19 25.60 38.17 0.00
C THR A 19 26.41 37.03 0.55
N ASP A 20 25.75 36.20 1.37
CA ASP A 20 26.28 34.94 1.84
C ASP A 20 26.95 34.36 0.61
N ALA A 21 28.28 34.32 0.61
CA ALA A 21 28.99 33.72 -0.51
C ALA A 21 28.50 32.28 -0.47
N THR A 22 27.59 31.93 -1.37
CA THR A 22 26.96 30.62 -1.39
C THR A 22 28.07 29.62 -1.59
N GLU A 23 28.55 29.02 -0.51
CA GLU A 23 29.64 28.07 -0.53
C GLU A 23 29.19 26.88 -1.36
N ILE A 24 29.88 26.60 -2.46
CA ILE A 24 29.55 25.49 -3.34
C ILE A 24 30.01 24.20 -2.66
N HIS A 25 29.06 23.33 -2.26
CA HIS A 25 29.36 22.21 -1.38
C HIS A 25 29.69 20.94 -2.17
N TYR A 26 30.94 20.49 -2.09
CA TYR A 26 31.39 19.23 -2.70
C TYR A 26 30.76 18.02 -1.99
N LEU A 27 30.24 17.06 -2.77
CA LEU A 27 29.63 15.84 -2.23
C LEU A 27 30.50 14.62 -2.50
N ASN A 28 30.70 14.27 -3.78
CA ASN A 28 31.44 13.07 -4.16
C ASN A 28 31.94 13.10 -5.62
N HIS A 29 32.78 12.15 -6.00
CA HIS A 29 33.17 11.92 -7.39
C HIS A 29 33.39 10.43 -7.69
N SER A 30 33.43 10.10 -8.97
CA SER A 30 33.83 8.79 -9.47
C SER A 30 34.71 8.96 -10.70
N CYS A 31 35.84 8.25 -10.72
CA CYS A 31 36.78 8.20 -11.83
C CYS A 31 36.86 6.76 -12.35
N SER A 32 36.86 6.57 -13.67
CA SER A 32 37.14 5.25 -14.25
C SER A 32 38.63 4.90 -14.13
N SER A 33 38.93 3.80 -13.44
CA SER A 33 40.28 3.22 -13.35
C SER A 33 40.67 2.43 -14.60
N ASN A 34 39.69 1.85 -15.30
CA ASN A 34 39.93 0.88 -16.39
C ASN A 34 39.96 1.53 -17.78
N LYS A 35 39.65 2.82 -17.86
CA LYS A 35 39.63 3.60 -19.10
C LYS A 35 40.42 4.87 -18.85
N THR A 36 41.67 4.88 -19.29
CA THR A 36 42.58 6.02 -19.12
C THR A 36 43.05 6.56 -20.46
N PHE A 37 43.50 7.81 -20.48
CA PHE A 37 44.16 8.43 -21.62
C PHE A 37 45.64 8.65 -21.32
N ALA A 38 46.48 8.65 -22.37
CA ALA A 38 47.90 8.90 -22.22
C ALA A 38 48.17 10.41 -21.99
N PRO A 39 49.21 10.77 -21.22
CA PRO A 39 49.67 12.14 -21.12
C PRO A 39 50.02 12.72 -22.50
N ASN A 40 49.69 14.00 -22.72
CA ASN A 40 49.80 14.73 -23.99
C ASN A 40 49.03 14.11 -25.17
N SER A 41 47.99 13.32 -24.90
CA SER A 41 47.10 12.81 -25.95
C SER A 41 46.16 13.89 -26.49
N ALA A 42 45.60 13.66 -27.68
CA ALA A 42 44.54 14.49 -28.23
C ALA A 42 43.32 14.52 -27.30
N TYR A 43 42.97 13.40 -26.68
CA TYR A 43 41.95 13.30 -25.63
C TYR A 43 42.20 14.27 -24.47
N GLU A 44 43.43 14.29 -23.91
CA GLU A 44 43.77 15.20 -22.81
C GLU A 44 43.63 16.66 -23.23
N SER A 45 44.14 17.02 -24.41
CA SER A 45 44.04 18.39 -24.94
C SER A 45 42.59 18.82 -25.18
N ASN A 46 41.77 17.94 -25.74
CA ASN A 46 40.34 18.15 -25.95
C ASN A 46 39.61 18.31 -24.61
N LEU A 47 39.92 17.48 -23.61
CA LEU A 47 39.30 17.52 -22.29
C LEU A 47 39.65 18.82 -21.53
N ARG A 48 40.92 19.23 -21.58
CA ARG A 48 41.43 20.46 -20.96
C ARG A 48 40.78 21.71 -21.52
N THR A 49 40.41 21.69 -22.80
CA THR A 49 39.66 22.79 -23.46
C THR A 49 38.16 22.70 -23.15
N LEU A 50 37.60 21.48 -23.15
CA LEU A 50 36.17 21.24 -22.99
C LEU A 50 35.66 21.61 -21.60
N LEU A 51 36.30 21.11 -20.53
CA LEU A 51 35.79 21.26 -19.16
C LEU A 51 35.60 22.72 -18.72
N PRO A 52 36.56 23.64 -18.93
CA PRO A 52 36.35 25.06 -18.60
C PRO A 52 35.22 25.71 -19.39
N SER A 53 35.00 25.28 -20.65
CA SER A 53 33.96 25.86 -21.51
C SER A 53 32.53 25.48 -21.10
N LEU A 54 32.34 24.48 -20.25
CA LEU A 54 31.01 24.14 -19.71
C LEU A 54 30.42 25.28 -18.88
N SER A 55 31.27 26.01 -18.15
CA SER A 55 30.83 27.11 -17.27
C SER A 55 30.23 28.30 -18.03
N SER A 56 30.61 28.55 -19.28
CA SER A 56 30.02 29.64 -20.06
C SER A 56 28.58 29.33 -20.49
N HIS A 57 28.27 28.05 -20.73
CA HIS A 57 26.93 27.59 -21.12
C HIS A 57 25.95 27.61 -19.93
N ALA A 58 26.45 27.52 -18.70
CA ALA A 58 25.67 27.62 -17.47
C ALA A 58 25.06 29.03 -17.22
N THR A 59 25.42 30.04 -18.02
CA THR A 59 24.80 31.37 -17.99
C THR A 59 23.37 31.40 -18.53
N THR A 60 23.05 30.46 -19.45
CA THR A 60 21.79 30.45 -20.20
C THR A 60 21.01 29.15 -20.05
N ALA A 61 21.65 28.07 -19.59
CA ALA A 61 21.02 26.77 -19.41
C ALA A 61 21.39 26.12 -18.07
N GLN A 62 20.41 25.47 -17.43
CA GLN A 62 20.63 24.67 -16.22
C GLN A 62 21.02 23.22 -16.53
N PHE A 63 20.89 22.78 -17.79
CA PHE A 63 21.39 21.52 -18.30
C PHE A 63 21.97 21.73 -19.70
N PHE A 64 23.12 21.14 -19.96
CA PHE A 64 23.76 21.23 -21.27
C PHE A 64 24.57 19.97 -21.53
N ASN A 65 24.55 19.50 -22.78
CA ASN A 65 25.37 18.40 -23.25
C ASN A 65 26.13 18.84 -24.52
N THR A 66 27.34 18.31 -24.71
CA THR A 66 28.20 18.70 -25.83
C THR A 66 29.23 17.62 -26.14
N THR A 67 29.79 17.69 -27.33
CA THR A 67 30.82 16.76 -27.82
C THR A 67 32.07 17.52 -28.26
N SER A 68 33.25 16.98 -27.94
CA SER A 68 34.55 17.50 -28.38
C SER A 68 35.42 16.40 -28.97
N GLY A 69 36.20 16.70 -30.00
CA GLY A 69 37.02 15.72 -30.72
C GLY A 69 36.25 14.96 -31.82
N GLY A 70 36.51 15.30 -33.09
CA GLY A 70 35.91 14.68 -34.27
C GLY A 70 36.94 13.89 -35.08
N GLY A 71 36.76 12.57 -35.18
CA GLY A 71 37.68 11.63 -35.82
C GLY A 71 37.18 10.17 -35.71
N ASP A 72 38.08 9.16 -35.71
CA ASP A 72 37.76 7.71 -35.70
C ASP A 72 36.96 7.17 -34.49
N GLY A 73 36.45 8.06 -33.62
CA GLY A 73 35.71 7.75 -32.40
C GLY A 73 36.58 7.54 -31.16
N LYS A 74 37.91 7.37 -31.27
CA LYS A 74 38.79 7.10 -30.10
C LYS A 74 39.10 8.33 -29.24
N GLU A 75 39.01 9.52 -29.84
CA GLU A 75 39.36 10.81 -29.23
C GLU A 75 38.14 11.71 -28.93
N THR A 76 36.92 11.17 -29.14
CA THR A 76 35.67 11.89 -28.91
C THR A 76 35.29 11.87 -27.42
N ILE A 77 34.90 13.02 -26.91
CA ILE A 77 34.48 13.25 -25.53
C ILE A 77 33.04 13.74 -25.54
N TYR A 78 32.19 13.04 -24.81
CA TYR A 78 30.82 13.44 -24.52
C TYR A 78 30.81 14.03 -23.11
N ALA A 79 30.33 15.26 -22.96
CA ALA A 79 30.26 15.92 -21.66
C ALA A 79 28.88 16.52 -21.42
N SER A 80 28.47 16.57 -20.16
CA SER A 80 27.27 17.27 -19.74
C SER A 80 27.42 17.88 -18.36
N PHE A 81 26.57 18.85 -18.05
CA PHE A 81 26.33 19.30 -16.69
C PHE A 81 24.84 19.41 -16.41
N MET A 82 24.48 19.31 -15.13
CA MET A 82 23.13 19.60 -14.64
C MET A 82 23.23 20.37 -13.32
N CYS A 83 22.55 21.51 -13.24
CA CYS A 83 22.38 22.27 -12.01
C CYS A 83 21.06 21.90 -11.34
N ARG A 84 20.99 22.05 -10.02
CA ARG A 84 19.76 21.79 -9.27
C ARG A 84 18.68 22.82 -9.65
N GLY A 85 17.43 22.40 -9.82
CA GLY A 85 16.39 23.25 -10.44
C GLY A 85 16.10 24.59 -9.74
N ASP A 86 16.42 24.73 -8.46
CA ASP A 86 16.22 25.94 -7.64
C ASP A 86 17.41 26.91 -7.62
N VAL A 87 18.55 26.57 -8.23
CA VAL A 87 19.76 27.42 -8.18
C VAL A 87 19.75 28.47 -9.30
N THR A 88 20.29 29.64 -8.99
CA THR A 88 20.41 30.74 -9.98
C THR A 88 21.44 30.41 -11.05
N ASN A 89 21.35 31.03 -12.23
CA ASN A 89 22.35 30.85 -13.29
C ASN A 89 23.76 31.25 -12.84
N HIS A 90 23.89 32.26 -11.97
CA HIS A 90 25.17 32.63 -11.36
C HIS A 90 25.74 31.52 -10.47
N THR A 91 24.93 30.98 -9.55
CA THR A 91 25.33 29.86 -8.68
C THR A 91 25.64 28.60 -9.50
N CYS A 92 24.83 28.32 -10.52
CA CYS A 92 25.03 27.22 -11.47
C CYS A 92 26.39 27.38 -12.17
N GLN A 93 26.66 28.53 -12.78
CA GLN A 93 27.92 28.83 -13.45
C GLN A 93 29.13 28.66 -12.52
N GLU A 94 29.05 29.19 -11.30
CA GLU A 94 30.13 29.08 -10.33
C GLU A 94 30.35 27.61 -9.87
N CYS A 95 29.27 26.85 -9.72
CA CYS A 95 29.33 25.43 -9.42
C CYS A 95 29.98 24.63 -10.56
N ILE A 96 29.55 24.86 -11.81
CA ILE A 96 30.12 24.17 -12.99
C ILE A 96 31.60 24.50 -13.13
N ARG A 97 31.99 25.77 -12.95
CA ARG A 97 33.39 26.20 -13.01
C ARG A 97 34.23 25.47 -11.96
N THR A 98 33.74 25.42 -10.72
CA THR A 98 34.41 24.76 -9.59
C THR A 98 34.51 23.25 -9.81
N ALA A 99 33.41 22.62 -10.24
CA ALA A 99 33.35 21.19 -10.53
C ALA A 99 34.25 20.78 -11.69
N ALA A 100 34.30 21.56 -12.77
CA ALA A 100 35.18 21.34 -13.92
C ALA A 100 36.67 21.42 -13.55
N GLN A 101 37.04 22.36 -12.66
CA GLN A 101 38.39 22.44 -12.12
C GLN A 101 38.70 21.24 -11.21
N LYS A 102 37.80 20.91 -10.28
CA LYS A 102 38.00 19.83 -9.32
C LYS A 102 38.07 18.45 -9.97
N ILE A 103 37.18 18.15 -10.92
CA ILE A 103 37.14 16.85 -11.60
C ILE A 103 38.43 16.58 -12.38
N SER A 104 39.06 17.61 -12.93
CA SER A 104 40.37 17.53 -13.58
C SER A 104 41.50 17.21 -12.60
N GLN A 105 41.39 17.68 -11.35
CA GLN A 105 42.38 17.43 -10.30
C GLN A 105 42.24 16.03 -9.69
N VAL A 106 41.01 15.58 -9.46
CA VAL A 106 40.74 14.29 -8.79
C VAL A 106 40.71 13.10 -9.75
N CYS A 107 40.42 13.32 -11.04
CA CYS A 107 40.45 12.31 -12.09
C CYS A 107 41.45 12.69 -13.21
N PRO A 108 42.77 12.72 -12.93
CA PRO A 108 43.75 13.34 -13.83
C PRO A 108 43.98 12.61 -15.16
N ASN A 109 43.64 11.32 -15.25
CA ASN A 109 43.94 10.48 -16.42
C ASN A 109 42.76 9.59 -16.86
N SER A 110 41.56 9.80 -16.32
CA SER A 110 40.39 8.95 -16.59
C SER A 110 39.66 9.40 -17.86
N LYS A 111 39.28 8.48 -18.74
CA LYS A 111 38.41 8.78 -19.89
C LYS A 111 36.94 8.95 -19.51
N GLU A 112 36.54 8.55 -18.30
CA GLU A 112 35.19 8.74 -17.79
C GLU A 112 35.26 9.22 -16.35
N ALA A 113 34.53 10.29 -16.05
CA ALA A 113 34.42 10.80 -14.70
C ALA A 113 33.09 11.52 -14.47
N LEU A 114 32.67 11.53 -13.21
CA LEU A 114 31.45 12.16 -12.72
C LEU A 114 31.75 12.81 -11.36
N ILE A 115 31.34 14.06 -11.16
CA ILE A 115 31.47 14.77 -9.89
C ILE A 115 30.11 15.36 -9.49
N TRP A 116 29.78 15.24 -8.22
CA TRP A 116 28.58 15.81 -7.62
C TRP A 116 28.94 16.87 -6.59
N TYR A 117 28.28 18.00 -6.72
CA TYR A 117 28.14 19.05 -5.74
C TYR A 117 26.68 19.14 -5.33
N HIS A 118 26.42 19.81 -4.23
CA HIS A 118 25.06 20.03 -3.75
C HIS A 118 24.25 20.83 -4.79
N GLU A 119 24.88 21.82 -5.45
CA GLU A 119 24.25 22.71 -6.42
C GLU A 119 24.26 22.18 -7.86
N CYS A 120 25.16 21.27 -8.22
CA CYS A 120 25.33 20.80 -9.60
C CYS A 120 26.07 19.45 -9.72
N LEU A 121 26.03 18.85 -10.91
CA LEU A 121 26.89 17.73 -11.30
C LEU A 121 27.52 17.99 -12.66
N VAL A 122 28.74 17.48 -12.85
CA VAL A 122 29.50 17.53 -14.12
C VAL A 122 29.98 16.14 -14.47
N ARG A 123 29.83 15.76 -15.74
CA ARG A 123 30.18 14.43 -16.23
C ARG A 123 30.84 14.49 -17.60
N TYR A 124 31.82 13.61 -17.83
CA TYR A 124 32.32 13.33 -19.18
C TYR A 124 32.63 11.85 -19.39
N SER A 125 32.65 11.42 -20.65
CA SER A 125 32.95 10.03 -21.05
C SER A 125 33.43 9.95 -22.49
N ASN A 126 34.15 8.88 -22.82
CA ASN A 126 34.50 8.51 -24.20
C ASN A 126 33.42 7.67 -24.91
N ARG A 127 32.22 7.50 -24.30
CA ARG A 127 31.02 6.94 -24.95
C ARG A 127 29.89 7.97 -24.90
N CYS A 128 28.98 7.92 -25.87
CA CYS A 128 27.75 8.69 -25.80
C CYS A 128 26.85 8.15 -24.69
N PHE A 129 26.37 9.03 -23.82
CA PHE A 129 25.42 8.72 -22.74
C PHE A 129 24.19 9.65 -22.74
N PHE A 130 24.00 10.42 -23.80
CA PHE A 130 22.86 11.34 -23.90
C PHE A 130 21.58 10.55 -24.14
N SER A 131 20.50 10.98 -23.48
CA SER A 131 19.20 10.32 -23.54
C SER A 131 19.23 8.82 -23.18
N SER A 132 20.24 8.39 -22.42
CA SER A 132 20.35 7.03 -21.89
C SER A 132 20.29 7.06 -20.38
N LEU A 133 19.43 6.23 -19.80
CA LEU A 133 19.33 6.03 -18.36
C LEU A 133 20.60 5.35 -17.84
N GLU A 134 21.30 6.02 -16.92
CA GLU A 134 22.44 5.45 -16.20
C GLU A 134 22.32 5.65 -14.69
N GLU A 135 22.28 4.53 -13.97
CA GLU A 135 22.14 4.49 -12.51
C GLU A 135 23.47 4.27 -11.78
N TRP A 136 24.50 3.82 -12.49
CA TRP A 136 25.80 3.50 -11.90
C TRP A 136 26.90 4.46 -12.37
N PRO A 137 27.78 4.93 -11.47
CA PRO A 137 27.87 4.58 -10.04
C PRO A 137 26.80 5.28 -9.18
N ARG A 138 26.16 4.52 -8.28
CA ARG A 138 25.19 5.04 -7.30
C ARG A 138 25.84 5.30 -5.95
N PHE A 139 25.51 6.43 -5.33
CA PHE A 139 25.91 6.77 -3.96
C PHE A 139 24.68 6.85 -3.07
N ASN A 140 24.53 5.82 -2.24
CA ASN A 140 23.23 5.45 -1.68
C ASN A 140 22.84 6.20 -0.40
N PHE A 141 23.73 6.94 0.27
CA PHE A 141 23.32 7.78 1.39
C PHE A 141 24.36 8.82 1.81
N ILE A 142 23.98 10.10 1.76
CA ILE A 142 24.73 11.21 2.38
C ILE A 142 23.81 11.85 3.44
N ASP A 143 24.24 11.85 4.71
CA ASP A 143 23.58 12.57 5.80
C ASP A 143 24.00 14.04 5.72
N TYR A 144 23.08 14.93 5.35
CA TYR A 144 23.39 16.34 5.07
C TYR A 144 23.35 17.24 6.32
N ASN A 145 23.22 16.67 7.54
CA ASN A 145 23.13 17.51 8.73
C ASN A 145 24.51 18.03 9.20
N VAL A 146 24.89 19.17 8.61
CA VAL A 146 25.75 20.17 9.25
C VAL A 146 25.01 20.70 10.48
N THR A 147 25.23 20.03 11.62
CA THR A 147 25.48 20.55 12.97
C THR A 147 25.17 19.47 14.00
N ASN A 148 26.13 19.27 14.91
CA ASN A 148 26.02 18.44 16.10
C ASN A 148 24.70 18.69 16.86
N SER A 149 23.71 17.79 16.73
CA SER A 149 22.68 17.64 17.76
C SER A 149 22.12 16.21 17.78
N THR A 150 22.66 15.44 18.74
CA THR A 150 21.94 14.58 19.69
C THR A 150 20.58 13.98 19.28
N ASN A 151 20.54 12.66 19.19
CA ASN A 151 19.51 11.77 19.77
C ASN A 151 18.00 12.06 19.55
N GLU A 152 17.60 12.86 18.56
CA GLU A 152 16.20 12.93 18.17
C GLU A 152 15.87 11.84 17.15
N LYS A 153 15.30 10.73 17.64
CA LYS A 153 14.62 9.73 16.81
C LYS A 153 13.30 10.30 16.29
N GLY A 154 13.37 11.24 15.35
CA GLY A 154 12.23 11.68 14.55
C GLY A 154 11.93 10.64 13.48
N SER A 155 10.96 9.76 13.72
CA SER A 155 10.47 8.85 12.67
C SER A 155 9.40 9.59 11.88
N TYR A 156 9.71 10.04 10.66
CA TYR A 156 8.65 10.32 9.70
C TYR A 156 7.81 9.05 9.54
N GLY A 157 6.50 9.20 9.36
CA GLY A 157 5.72 8.09 8.85
C GLY A 157 6.35 7.69 7.51
N PHE A 158 6.94 6.49 7.43
CA PHE A 158 7.56 5.96 6.19
C PHE A 158 6.63 6.14 4.98
N TRP A 159 5.33 5.96 5.20
CA TRP A 159 4.29 6.21 4.22
C TRP A 159 4.18 7.66 3.76
N LEU A 160 4.32 8.64 4.67
CA LEU A 160 4.24 10.06 4.34
C LEU A 160 5.43 10.50 3.48
N LEU A 161 6.67 10.13 3.86
CA LEU A 161 7.87 10.40 3.06
C LEU A 161 7.77 9.72 1.68
N SER A 162 7.39 8.43 1.65
CA SER A 162 7.24 7.68 0.40
C SER A 162 6.17 8.28 -0.52
N LYS A 163 5.03 8.72 0.03
CA LYS A 163 3.98 9.40 -0.73
C LYS A 163 4.46 10.75 -1.26
N THR A 164 5.05 11.59 -0.39
CA THR A 164 5.51 12.94 -0.75
C THR A 164 6.58 12.88 -1.85
N LEU A 165 7.50 11.91 -1.76
CA LEU A 165 8.45 11.61 -2.82
C LEU A 165 7.77 11.12 -4.09
N SER A 166 6.82 10.17 -4.00
CA SER A 166 6.10 9.67 -5.18
C SER A 166 5.36 10.78 -5.93
N ASP A 167 4.77 11.74 -5.20
CA ASP A 167 4.09 12.89 -5.78
C ASP A 167 5.09 13.82 -6.48
N ALA A 168 6.26 14.06 -5.86
CA ALA A 168 7.35 14.84 -6.48
C ALA A 168 7.92 14.15 -7.73
N VAL A 169 8.09 12.82 -7.71
CA VAL A 169 8.55 12.03 -8.87
C VAL A 169 7.58 12.15 -10.03
N GLY A 170 6.28 12.01 -9.76
CA GLY A 170 5.24 12.17 -10.78
C GLY A 170 5.26 13.56 -11.42
N GLU A 171 5.53 14.60 -10.65
CA GLU A 171 5.64 15.97 -11.17
C GLU A 171 6.92 16.17 -12.00
N ALA A 172 8.08 15.77 -11.49
CA ALA A 172 9.36 15.92 -12.19
C ALA A 172 9.40 15.12 -13.51
N ALA A 173 8.90 13.89 -13.51
CA ALA A 173 8.91 13.04 -14.70
C ALA A 173 8.02 13.58 -15.83
N ASN A 174 6.91 14.22 -15.48
CA ASN A 174 5.93 14.79 -16.40
C ASN A 174 6.13 16.30 -16.66
N ALA A 175 7.23 16.89 -16.18
CA ALA A 175 7.52 18.30 -16.33
C ALA A 175 7.86 18.67 -17.80
N GLY A 176 6.88 19.28 -18.48
CA GLY A 176 7.03 20.02 -19.74
C GLY A 176 7.55 19.22 -20.96
N PRO A 177 7.72 19.90 -22.12
CA PRO A 177 8.30 19.32 -23.33
C PRO A 177 9.76 18.87 -23.12
N ALA A 178 10.26 17.96 -23.95
CA ALA A 178 11.66 17.54 -23.92
C ALA A 178 12.61 18.76 -23.93
N GLY A 179 13.53 18.82 -22.95
CA GLY A 179 14.43 19.96 -22.75
C GLY A 179 14.03 20.92 -21.61
N THR A 180 12.82 20.82 -21.04
CA THR A 180 12.49 21.49 -19.78
C THR A 180 13.04 20.72 -18.58
N MET A 181 13.40 21.43 -17.51
CA MET A 181 13.94 20.83 -16.29
C MET A 181 12.96 19.82 -15.70
N LYS A 182 13.41 18.56 -15.54
CA LYS A 182 12.67 17.49 -14.85
C LYS A 182 12.95 17.56 -13.36
N PHE A 183 12.38 18.57 -12.71
CA PHE A 183 12.61 18.94 -11.31
C PHE A 183 11.29 19.16 -10.59
N ALA A 184 11.19 18.70 -9.35
CA ALA A 184 10.04 19.00 -8.50
C ALA A 184 10.42 19.01 -7.02
N THR A 185 9.71 19.84 -6.26
CA THR A 185 9.75 19.86 -4.80
C THR A 185 8.36 19.60 -4.24
N LYS A 186 8.29 18.94 -3.09
CA LYS A 186 7.07 18.75 -2.31
C LYS A 186 7.36 18.91 -0.84
N ASN A 187 6.34 19.30 -0.09
CA ASN A 187 6.37 19.29 1.35
C ASN A 187 5.13 18.58 1.90
N ALA A 188 5.23 18.07 3.13
CA ALA A 188 4.08 17.52 3.85
C ALA A 188 4.24 17.72 5.36
N THR A 189 3.13 17.92 6.07
CA THR A 189 3.11 18.11 7.53
C THR A 189 2.77 16.80 8.26
N VAL A 190 3.60 16.42 9.22
CA VAL A 190 3.31 15.37 10.21
C VAL A 190 2.42 15.96 11.31
N PHE A 191 1.46 15.19 11.84
CA PHE A 191 0.52 15.60 12.91
C PHE A 191 1.19 16.47 14.00
N GLY A 192 1.00 17.79 13.93
CA GLY A 192 1.23 18.72 15.03
C GLY A 192 2.36 19.75 14.90
N SER A 193 3.34 19.66 13.97
CA SER A 193 4.29 20.77 13.65
C SER A 193 5.47 20.44 12.73
N GLN A 194 5.81 19.16 12.50
CA GLN A 194 7.02 18.80 11.75
C GLN A 194 6.76 18.69 10.25
N GLU A 195 7.44 19.50 9.43
CA GLU A 195 7.39 19.43 7.97
C GLU A 195 8.48 18.49 7.43
N ILE A 196 8.15 17.78 6.35
CA ILE A 196 9.11 17.07 5.53
C ILE A 196 9.21 17.76 4.18
N HIS A 197 10.42 18.08 3.76
CA HIS A 197 10.72 18.69 2.47
C HIS A 197 11.41 17.66 1.60
N THR A 198 10.97 17.54 0.35
CA THR A 198 11.52 16.60 -0.62
C THR A 198 11.83 17.31 -1.93
N LEU A 199 12.90 16.88 -2.60
CA LEU A 199 13.34 17.37 -3.90
C LEU A 199 13.78 16.18 -4.75
N VAL A 200 13.32 16.13 -5.98
CA VAL A 200 13.71 15.11 -6.97
C VAL A 200 14.07 15.76 -8.29
N GLN A 201 15.02 15.18 -9.00
CA GLN A 201 15.44 15.69 -10.31
C GLN A 201 15.98 14.57 -11.22
N CYS A 202 15.72 14.68 -12.52
CA CYS A 202 16.31 13.86 -13.58
C CYS A 202 17.05 14.73 -14.60
N THR A 203 17.95 14.13 -15.39
CA THR A 203 18.51 14.83 -16.56
C THR A 203 17.39 15.10 -17.59
N PRO A 204 17.26 16.35 -18.10
CA PRO A 204 16.18 16.74 -19.01
C PRO A 204 16.11 16.00 -20.35
N ASP A 205 17.19 15.30 -20.73
CA ASP A 205 17.31 14.53 -21.97
C ASP A 205 16.69 13.12 -21.88
N LEU A 206 16.20 12.70 -20.71
CA LEU A 206 15.51 11.44 -20.50
C LEU A 206 14.02 11.50 -20.87
N SER A 207 13.44 10.35 -21.22
CA SER A 207 11.99 10.22 -21.35
C SER A 207 11.27 10.38 -20.00
N SER A 208 9.95 10.54 -20.01
CA SER A 208 9.16 10.55 -18.77
C SER A 208 9.19 9.19 -18.08
N GLU A 209 9.24 8.11 -18.86
CA GLU A 209 9.39 6.74 -18.40
C GLU A 209 10.75 6.52 -17.71
N ASP A 210 11.86 6.86 -18.37
CA ASP A 210 13.21 6.67 -17.82
C ASP A 210 13.46 7.51 -16.57
N CYS A 211 12.92 8.74 -16.52
CA CYS A 211 13.00 9.57 -15.32
C CYS A 211 12.21 8.97 -14.16
N SER A 212 11.01 8.44 -14.44
CA SER A 212 10.18 7.76 -13.42
C SER A 212 10.86 6.48 -12.92
N GLU A 213 11.49 5.72 -13.81
CA GLU A 213 12.25 4.52 -13.48
C GLU A 213 13.45 4.85 -12.58
N CYS A 214 14.30 5.80 -12.98
CA CYS A 214 15.48 6.22 -12.23
C CYS A 214 15.14 6.67 -10.80
N LEU A 215 14.17 7.59 -10.67
CA LEU A 215 13.75 8.10 -9.35
C LEU A 215 13.02 7.02 -8.54
N GLY A 216 12.28 6.13 -9.19
CA GLY A 216 11.65 4.98 -8.56
C GLY A 216 12.66 3.98 -7.98
N ASP A 217 13.79 3.77 -8.66
CA ASP A 217 14.88 2.91 -8.19
C ASP A 217 15.63 3.53 -7.01
N ILE A 218 15.84 4.84 -7.03
CA ILE A 218 16.31 5.55 -5.83
C ILE A 218 15.33 5.38 -4.65
N MET A 219 14.01 5.44 -4.88
CA MET A 219 13.03 5.22 -3.80
C MET A 219 13.09 3.79 -3.22
N LYS A 220 13.41 2.77 -4.03
CA LYS A 220 13.64 1.40 -3.54
C LYS A 220 14.87 1.35 -2.63
N ASP A 221 15.97 2.01 -3.02
CA ASP A 221 17.20 2.06 -2.21
C ASP A 221 16.97 2.75 -0.84
N ILE A 222 16.18 3.84 -0.81
CA ILE A 222 15.80 4.54 0.43
C ILE A 222 15.03 3.64 1.39
N SER A 223 14.16 2.77 0.87
CA SER A 223 13.33 1.87 1.67
C SER A 223 14.13 0.82 2.45
N LEU A 224 15.34 0.49 2.00
CA LEU A 224 16.24 -0.45 2.67
C LEU A 224 17.24 0.25 3.63
N CYS A 225 17.78 1.43 3.29
CA CYS A 225 18.92 2.00 4.01
C CYS A 225 18.57 2.86 5.24
N CYS A 226 17.39 3.48 5.25
CA CYS A 226 17.25 4.79 5.88
C CYS A 226 16.10 4.90 6.91
N LEU A 227 15.68 3.76 7.46
CA LEU A 227 14.68 3.66 8.52
C LEU A 227 15.04 4.53 9.74
N GLY A 228 14.28 5.60 9.96
CA GLY A 228 14.37 6.46 11.16
C GLY A 228 15.30 7.67 11.05
N ARG A 229 15.72 8.07 9.83
CA ARG A 229 16.56 9.26 9.60
C ARG A 229 15.71 10.52 9.33
N ILE A 230 16.23 11.67 9.77
CA ILE A 230 15.58 12.99 9.63
C ILE A 230 15.87 13.68 8.29
N GLY A 231 16.78 13.15 7.49
CA GLY A 231 17.09 13.62 6.14
C GLY A 231 18.07 12.69 5.42
N GLY A 232 18.25 12.91 4.12
CA GLY A 232 19.18 12.13 3.30
C GLY A 232 19.15 12.50 1.82
N MET A 233 20.25 12.17 1.14
CA MET A 233 20.43 12.34 -0.30
C MET A 233 20.93 11.05 -0.95
N VAL A 234 20.39 10.74 -2.13
CA VAL A 234 20.84 9.65 -3.00
C VAL A 234 21.17 10.19 -4.39
N LEU A 235 22.34 9.82 -4.91
CA LEU A 235 22.92 10.39 -6.13
C LEU A 235 23.18 9.32 -7.18
N TYR A 236 22.44 9.37 -8.28
CA TYR A 236 22.70 8.61 -9.49
C TYR A 236 23.24 9.56 -10.58
N PRO A 237 23.85 9.05 -11.67
CA PRO A 237 24.25 9.87 -12.81
C PRO A 237 23.09 10.55 -13.54
N SER A 238 21.95 9.86 -13.64
CA SER A 238 20.76 10.32 -14.37
C SER A 238 19.68 10.98 -13.50
N CYS A 239 19.70 10.78 -12.18
CA CYS A 239 18.70 11.35 -11.28
C CYS A 239 19.21 11.51 -9.84
N THR A 240 18.58 12.38 -9.07
CA THR A 240 18.90 12.67 -7.67
C THR A 240 17.63 12.81 -6.83
N LEU A 241 17.71 12.41 -5.56
CA LEU A 241 16.61 12.52 -4.60
C LEU A 241 17.13 13.01 -3.25
N MET A 242 16.44 13.98 -2.67
CA MET A 242 16.75 14.57 -1.37
C MET A 242 15.50 14.67 -0.49
N PHE A 243 15.65 14.46 0.82
CA PHE A 243 14.61 14.73 1.81
C PHE A 243 15.18 15.24 3.13
N GLY A 244 14.39 15.99 3.91
CA GLY A 244 14.83 16.57 5.19
C GLY A 244 13.71 17.25 5.98
N SER A 245 13.94 17.50 7.28
CA SER A 245 13.02 18.23 8.17
C SER A 245 13.05 19.75 8.00
N ARG A 246 14.10 20.28 7.37
CA ARG A 246 14.28 21.71 7.12
C ARG A 246 14.06 21.99 5.65
N HIS A 247 13.59 23.18 5.34
CA HIS A 247 13.55 23.67 3.96
C HIS A 247 14.98 23.94 3.49
N PHE A 248 15.40 23.27 2.40
CA PHE A 248 16.80 23.27 1.91
C PHE A 248 16.92 23.65 0.41
N TYR A 249 15.83 24.11 -0.20
CA TYR A 249 15.77 24.55 -1.60
C TYR A 249 15.13 25.93 -1.68
N ARG A 250 15.37 26.70 -2.74
CA ARG A 250 14.66 27.98 -2.93
C ARG A 250 13.26 27.74 -3.51
N ASP A 251 12.25 28.47 -3.04
CA ASP A 251 10.91 28.42 -3.64
C ASP A 251 10.97 29.00 -5.06
N VAL A 252 10.66 28.17 -6.05
CA VAL A 252 10.58 28.59 -7.45
C VAL A 252 9.24 29.30 -7.66
N ILE A 253 9.26 30.64 -7.68
CA ILE A 253 8.08 31.43 -8.03
C ILE A 253 7.77 31.17 -9.50
N VAL A 254 6.77 30.33 -9.78
CA VAL A 254 6.19 30.20 -11.11
C VAL A 254 5.41 31.49 -11.38
N ALA A 255 6.04 32.42 -12.09
CA ALA A 255 5.37 33.61 -12.60
C ALA A 255 4.20 33.18 -13.49
N SER A 256 2.99 33.26 -12.96
CA SER A 256 1.78 33.18 -13.76
C SER A 256 1.72 34.45 -14.61
N ASN A 257 1.88 34.30 -15.93
CA ASN A 257 1.67 35.39 -16.86
C ASN A 257 0.17 35.76 -16.86
N ALA A 258 -0.20 36.69 -15.98
CA ALA A 258 -1.43 37.44 -16.10
C ALA A 258 -1.26 38.45 -17.24
N THR A 259 -1.85 38.18 -18.40
CA THR A 259 -1.96 39.17 -19.47
C THR A 259 -2.98 40.24 -19.09
N GLN A 260 -2.47 41.45 -18.93
CA GLN A 260 -3.20 42.69 -18.68
C GLN A 260 -3.76 43.21 -20.02
N GLU A 261 -5.08 43.17 -20.22
CA GLU A 261 -5.72 43.84 -21.36
C GLU A 261 -6.00 45.31 -21.01
N SER A 262 -5.37 46.22 -21.76
CA SER A 262 -5.78 47.62 -21.85
C SER A 262 -6.68 47.80 -23.07
N LEU A 263 -7.85 48.41 -22.85
CA LEU A 263 -8.72 48.89 -23.93
C LEU A 263 -7.99 49.97 -24.76
N THR A 264 -8.10 49.91 -26.09
CA THR A 264 -8.83 50.94 -26.86
C THR A 264 -9.00 50.63 -28.34
N SER A 265 -10.14 51.12 -28.83
CA SER A 265 -10.47 51.59 -30.18
C SER A 265 -10.95 50.59 -31.24
N GLY A 266 -12.29 50.50 -31.27
CA GLY A 266 -13.25 50.31 -32.35
C GLY A 266 -12.81 49.86 -33.74
N ASN A 267 -13.64 49.00 -34.34
CA ASN A 267 -13.86 49.04 -35.78
C ASN A 267 -15.22 48.48 -36.24
N LYS A 268 -15.56 48.95 -37.44
CA LYS A 268 -16.83 48.96 -38.15
C LYS A 268 -17.53 47.60 -38.36
N MET A 269 -18.84 47.71 -38.61
CA MET A 269 -19.83 46.69 -38.93
C MET A 269 -19.39 45.67 -40.00
N ILE A 270 -19.75 44.39 -39.79
CA ILE A 270 -19.55 43.25 -40.72
C ILE A 270 -20.89 42.88 -41.36
N SER A 271 -20.89 42.63 -42.67
CA SER A 271 -22.07 42.23 -43.47
C SER A 271 -22.28 40.71 -43.52
N ALA A 272 -23.51 40.30 -43.85
CA ALA A 272 -24.13 38.98 -43.63
C ALA A 272 -23.57 37.76 -44.41
N GLY A 273 -22.35 37.82 -44.96
CA GLY A 273 -21.73 36.70 -45.70
C GLY A 273 -21.02 35.64 -44.85
N GLY A 274 -20.75 35.90 -43.56
CA GLY A 274 -19.89 35.07 -42.72
C GLY A 274 -20.57 33.92 -41.94
N ILE A 275 -21.91 33.85 -41.94
CA ILE A 275 -22.65 32.93 -41.06
C ILE A 275 -22.68 31.49 -41.64
N VAL A 276 -22.79 31.34 -42.97
CA VAL A 276 -22.92 30.02 -43.62
C VAL A 276 -21.64 29.21 -43.52
N THR A 277 -20.47 29.84 -43.66
CA THR A 277 -19.16 29.18 -43.54
C THR A 277 -18.89 28.69 -42.13
N VAL A 278 -19.24 29.47 -41.10
CA VAL A 278 -19.03 29.09 -39.69
C VAL A 278 -19.87 27.87 -39.30
N VAL A 279 -21.12 27.80 -39.76
CA VAL A 279 -22.01 26.66 -39.45
C VAL A 279 -21.53 25.35 -40.09
N ILE A 280 -21.01 25.40 -41.32
CA ILE A 280 -20.44 24.22 -42.00
C ILE A 280 -19.18 23.74 -41.27
N PHE A 281 -18.28 24.65 -40.88
CA PHE A 281 -17.08 24.30 -40.12
C PHE A 281 -17.39 23.70 -38.73
N LEU A 282 -18.41 24.22 -38.03
CA LEU A 282 -18.85 23.65 -36.75
C LEU A 282 -19.49 22.26 -36.94
N GLY A 283 -20.26 22.06 -38.00
CA GLY A 283 -20.81 20.74 -38.34
C GLY A 283 -19.72 19.71 -38.65
N PHE A 284 -18.72 20.08 -39.45
CA PHE A 284 -17.59 19.20 -39.78
C PHE A 284 -16.71 18.88 -38.57
N THR A 285 -16.45 19.85 -37.69
CA THR A 285 -15.66 19.60 -36.47
C THR A 285 -16.41 18.72 -35.46
N MET A 286 -17.74 18.82 -35.35
CA MET A 286 -18.54 17.88 -34.57
C MET A 286 -18.53 16.47 -35.17
N LEU A 287 -18.62 16.34 -36.49
CA LEU A 287 -18.58 15.03 -37.16
C LEU A 287 -17.20 14.37 -37.05
N ILE A 288 -16.12 15.14 -37.21
CA ILE A 288 -14.75 14.64 -37.04
C ILE A 288 -14.49 14.24 -35.59
N SER A 289 -14.90 15.06 -34.62
CA SER A 289 -14.73 14.70 -33.20
C SER A 289 -15.57 13.47 -32.81
N PHE A 290 -16.79 13.33 -33.33
CA PHE A 290 -17.60 12.13 -33.15
C PHE A 290 -16.97 10.89 -33.80
N HIS A 291 -16.40 11.03 -35.01
CA HIS A 291 -15.71 9.95 -35.69
C HIS A 291 -14.42 9.53 -34.97
N CYS A 292 -13.61 10.51 -34.54
CA CYS A 292 -12.41 10.27 -33.71
C CYS A 292 -12.79 9.61 -32.38
N TYR A 293 -13.86 10.04 -31.72
CA TYR A 293 -14.38 9.41 -30.51
C TYR A 293 -14.81 7.96 -30.78
N PHE A 294 -15.49 7.69 -31.91
CA PHE A 294 -15.90 6.34 -32.28
C PHE A 294 -14.71 5.43 -32.59
N LEU A 295 -13.69 5.93 -33.31
CA LEU A 295 -12.45 5.20 -33.58
C LEU A 295 -11.66 4.93 -32.29
N TRP A 296 -11.54 5.93 -31.41
CA TRP A 296 -10.91 5.78 -30.09
C TRP A 296 -11.66 4.74 -29.24
N ARG A 297 -13.00 4.80 -29.19
CA ARG A 297 -13.83 3.83 -28.46
C ARG A 297 -13.67 2.42 -29.03
N ARG A 298 -13.56 2.28 -30.37
CA ARG A 298 -13.34 0.99 -31.05
C ARG A 298 -11.94 0.44 -30.79
N ALA A 299 -10.90 1.29 -30.80
CA ALA A 299 -9.53 0.91 -30.46
C ALA A 299 -9.41 0.47 -28.99
N ARG A 300 -10.05 1.21 -28.06
CA ARG A 300 -10.09 0.88 -26.63
C ARG A 300 -10.77 -0.46 -26.37
N LYS A 301 -11.92 -0.73 -27.02
CA LYS A 301 -12.60 -2.04 -26.96
C LYS A 301 -11.73 -3.19 -27.48
N ARG A 302 -10.91 -2.97 -28.52
CA ARG A 302 -9.96 -3.99 -29.02
C ARG A 302 -8.86 -4.28 -27.99
N LYS A 303 -8.21 -3.25 -27.44
CA LYS A 303 -7.16 -3.39 -26.41
C LYS A 303 -7.67 -4.14 -25.17
N TYR A 304 -8.87 -3.79 -24.74
CA TYR A 304 -9.61 -4.45 -23.66
C TYR A 304 -9.78 -5.96 -23.90
N LYS A 305 -10.28 -6.34 -25.08
CA LYS A 305 -10.56 -7.75 -25.40
C LYS A 305 -9.29 -8.60 -25.47
N VAL A 306 -8.18 -8.00 -25.90
CA VAL A 306 -6.85 -8.63 -25.89
C VAL A 306 -6.38 -8.87 -24.45
N LEU A 307 -6.41 -7.86 -23.58
CA LEU A 307 -6.03 -7.97 -22.17
C LEU A 307 -6.85 -9.04 -21.42
N LEU A 308 -8.16 -9.08 -21.67
CA LEU A 308 -9.04 -10.05 -21.06
C LEU A 308 -8.74 -11.47 -21.53
N LYS A 309 -8.50 -11.67 -22.83
CA LYS A 309 -8.11 -12.96 -23.41
C LYS A 309 -6.74 -13.42 -22.92
N GLU A 310 -5.79 -12.52 -22.76
CA GLU A 310 -4.46 -12.81 -22.23
C GLU A 310 -4.52 -13.25 -20.75
N ASN A 311 -5.36 -12.60 -19.94
CA ASN A 311 -5.44 -12.88 -18.52
C ASN A 311 -6.31 -14.08 -18.14
N PHE A 312 -7.38 -14.33 -18.90
CA PHE A 312 -8.43 -15.30 -18.57
C PHE A 312 -8.68 -16.35 -19.66
N GLY A 313 -7.99 -16.30 -20.80
CA GLY A 313 -8.08 -17.31 -21.85
C GLY A 313 -9.51 -17.49 -22.38
N GLN A 314 -10.01 -18.73 -22.36
CA GLN A 314 -11.35 -19.07 -22.83
C GLN A 314 -12.47 -18.48 -21.96
N GLU A 315 -12.22 -18.21 -20.67
CA GLU A 315 -13.23 -17.66 -19.75
C GLU A 315 -13.48 -16.15 -19.97
N SER A 316 -12.67 -15.51 -20.83
CA SER A 316 -12.84 -14.09 -21.19
C SER A 316 -14.22 -13.78 -21.77
N VAL A 317 -14.85 -14.70 -22.50
CA VAL A 317 -16.17 -14.47 -23.13
C VAL A 317 -17.27 -14.32 -22.07
N THR A 318 -17.23 -15.14 -21.01
CA THR A 318 -18.27 -15.13 -19.96
C THR A 318 -18.18 -13.92 -19.05
N ILE A 319 -16.98 -13.35 -18.87
CA ILE A 319 -16.74 -12.22 -17.98
C ILE A 319 -16.63 -10.88 -18.72
N GLU A 320 -16.70 -10.88 -20.06
CA GLU A 320 -16.58 -9.67 -20.89
C GLU A 320 -17.60 -8.59 -20.51
N GLY A 321 -18.80 -8.99 -20.07
CA GLY A 321 -19.88 -8.08 -19.67
C GLY A 321 -19.75 -7.50 -18.25
N LEU A 322 -18.81 -7.98 -17.44
CA LEU A 322 -18.62 -7.58 -16.04
C LEU A 322 -17.52 -6.53 -15.84
N GLN A 323 -16.80 -6.15 -16.89
CA GLN A 323 -15.67 -5.23 -16.72
C GLN A 323 -16.10 -3.77 -16.83
N PHE A 324 -15.65 -2.98 -15.87
CA PHE A 324 -15.76 -1.52 -15.84
C PHE A 324 -14.49 -0.88 -16.37
N ASP A 325 -14.63 0.31 -16.96
CA ASP A 325 -13.51 1.18 -17.23
C ASP A 325 -13.07 1.93 -15.96
N LEU A 326 -11.76 2.18 -15.84
CA LEU A 326 -11.18 2.82 -14.65
C LEU A 326 -11.81 4.18 -14.37
N VAL A 327 -12.15 4.93 -15.43
CA VAL A 327 -12.77 6.26 -15.34
C VAL A 327 -14.14 6.19 -14.65
N THR A 328 -14.96 5.18 -14.98
CA THR A 328 -16.26 4.98 -14.30
C THR A 328 -16.07 4.69 -12.81
N ILE A 329 -15.06 3.89 -12.45
CA ILE A 329 -14.78 3.57 -11.05
C ILE A 329 -14.23 4.79 -10.30
N GLN A 330 -13.35 5.58 -10.93
CA GLN A 330 -12.86 6.84 -10.37
C GLN A 330 -14.00 7.83 -10.15
N ALA A 331 -14.90 7.99 -11.12
CA ALA A 331 -16.08 8.84 -10.95
C ALA A 331 -16.97 8.36 -9.80
N ALA A 332 -17.23 7.04 -9.74
CA ALA A 332 -18.09 6.46 -8.70
C ALA A 332 -17.52 6.58 -7.28
N THR A 333 -16.19 6.64 -7.13
CA THR A 333 -15.49 6.67 -5.83
C THR A 333 -14.95 8.05 -5.46
N ASN A 334 -15.23 9.08 -6.26
CA ASN A 334 -14.62 10.40 -6.15
C ASN A 334 -13.07 10.32 -6.14
N ASN A 335 -12.52 9.72 -7.21
CA ASN A 335 -11.11 9.42 -7.42
C ASN A 335 -10.46 8.69 -6.22
N PHE A 336 -11.14 7.67 -5.70
CA PHE A 336 -10.70 6.92 -4.51
C PHE A 336 -10.41 7.82 -3.30
N SER A 337 -11.27 8.82 -3.06
CA SER A 337 -11.15 9.73 -1.91
C SER A 337 -11.05 8.96 -0.59
N ASN A 338 -10.22 9.45 0.32
CA ASN A 338 -10.10 8.89 1.67
C ASN A 338 -11.42 8.96 2.45
N GLU A 339 -12.30 9.90 2.16
CA GLU A 339 -13.64 10.01 2.77
C GLU A 339 -14.53 8.81 2.43
N ASN A 340 -14.30 8.22 1.25
CA ASN A 340 -15.00 7.04 0.78
C ASN A 340 -14.34 5.74 1.24
N LYS A 341 -13.20 5.78 1.94
CA LYS A 341 -12.48 4.58 2.36
C LYS A 341 -13.18 3.90 3.53
N ILE A 342 -13.64 2.67 3.32
CA ILE A 342 -14.40 1.89 4.33
C ILE A 342 -13.58 0.75 4.96
N GLY A 343 -12.40 0.44 4.40
CA GLY A 343 -11.52 -0.58 4.93
C GLY A 343 -10.14 -0.59 4.29
N LYS A 344 -9.16 -1.11 5.03
CA LYS A 344 -7.80 -1.40 4.55
C LYS A 344 -7.35 -2.73 5.15
N GLY A 345 -6.93 -3.67 4.30
CA GLY A 345 -6.44 -4.98 4.70
C GLY A 345 -5.15 -5.37 3.98
N GLY A 346 -4.67 -6.58 4.19
CA GLY A 346 -3.47 -7.12 3.52
C GLY A 346 -3.60 -7.24 1.99
N PHE A 347 -4.82 -7.13 1.48
CA PHE A 347 -5.17 -7.35 0.07
C PHE A 347 -5.50 -6.05 -0.68
N GLY A 348 -5.36 -4.89 -0.03
CA GLY A 348 -5.65 -3.59 -0.64
C GLY A 348 -6.68 -2.77 0.14
N GLU A 349 -7.20 -1.76 -0.53
CA GLU A 349 -8.07 -0.75 0.06
C GLU A 349 -9.48 -0.88 -0.50
N VAL A 350 -10.49 -0.70 0.36
CA VAL A 350 -11.90 -0.79 -0.02
C VAL A 350 -12.55 0.57 0.11
N TYR A 351 -13.20 1.00 -0.97
CA TYR A 351 -13.85 2.29 -1.10
C TYR A 351 -15.35 2.10 -1.30
N LYS A 352 -16.18 2.94 -0.68
CA LYS A 352 -17.58 3.11 -1.03
C LYS A 352 -17.67 3.94 -2.31
N GLY A 353 -18.57 3.56 -3.20
CA GLY A 353 -18.85 4.35 -4.41
C GLY A 353 -20.33 4.30 -4.78
N ILE A 354 -20.72 5.14 -5.72
CA ILE A 354 -22.07 5.20 -6.29
C ILE A 354 -21.92 5.22 -7.80
N LEU A 355 -22.42 4.20 -8.48
CA LEU A 355 -22.46 4.17 -9.95
C LEU A 355 -23.45 5.23 -10.48
N SER A 356 -23.32 5.62 -11.74
CA SER A 356 -24.21 6.60 -12.39
C SER A 356 -25.70 6.21 -12.36
N CYS A 357 -26.00 4.92 -12.20
CA CYS A 357 -27.36 4.40 -12.01
C CYS A 357 -27.89 4.49 -10.57
N GLY A 358 -27.14 5.07 -9.64
CA GLY A 358 -27.49 5.19 -8.21
C GLY A 358 -27.15 3.96 -7.36
N LEU A 359 -26.56 2.91 -7.95
CA LEU A 359 -26.20 1.70 -7.21
C LEU A 359 -24.99 1.95 -6.30
N HIS A 360 -25.17 1.73 -5.00
CA HIS A 360 -24.09 1.76 -4.02
C HIS A 360 -23.19 0.51 -4.16
N ILE A 361 -21.89 0.75 -4.31
CA ILE A 361 -20.88 -0.28 -4.53
C ILE A 361 -19.76 -0.21 -3.50
N ALA A 362 -19.09 -1.34 -3.29
CA ALA A 362 -17.82 -1.45 -2.58
C ALA A 362 -16.73 -1.81 -3.59
N VAL A 363 -15.71 -0.97 -3.70
CA VAL A 363 -14.62 -1.05 -4.66
C VAL A 363 -13.36 -1.47 -3.94
N LYS A 364 -12.94 -2.73 -4.11
CA LYS A 364 -11.70 -3.29 -3.56
C LYS A 364 -10.59 -3.10 -4.59
N ARG A 365 -9.71 -2.12 -4.36
CA ARG A 365 -8.53 -1.83 -5.19
C ARG A 365 -7.34 -2.61 -4.65
N LEU A 366 -6.86 -3.59 -5.41
CA LEU A 366 -5.79 -4.48 -4.98
C LEU A 366 -4.41 -3.80 -5.07
N SER A 367 -3.51 -4.12 -4.15
CA SER A 367 -2.15 -3.57 -4.12
C SER A 367 -1.31 -4.03 -5.34
N GLN A 368 -0.57 -3.10 -5.96
CA GLN A 368 0.24 -3.32 -7.16
C GLN A 368 1.54 -4.13 -6.90
N SER A 369 1.98 -4.28 -5.65
CA SER A 369 3.29 -4.89 -5.30
C SER A 369 3.27 -6.40 -5.00
N SER A 370 2.12 -7.09 -5.13
CA SER A 370 2.02 -8.50 -4.75
C SER A 370 1.73 -9.45 -5.93
N THR A 371 2.65 -10.40 -6.16
CA THR A 371 2.42 -11.55 -7.06
C THR A 371 1.22 -12.39 -6.58
N GLN A 372 1.03 -12.47 -5.27
CA GLN A 372 -0.12 -13.10 -4.61
C GLN A 372 -1.46 -12.44 -4.99
N GLY A 373 -1.56 -11.11 -4.93
CA GLY A 373 -2.81 -10.37 -5.22
C GLY A 373 -3.30 -10.54 -6.65
N SER A 374 -2.39 -10.79 -7.60
CA SER A 374 -2.78 -11.09 -8.99
C SER A 374 -3.44 -12.46 -9.14
N ILE A 375 -3.01 -13.45 -8.35
CA ILE A 375 -3.64 -14.78 -8.31
C ILE A 375 -5.00 -14.71 -7.61
N GLU A 376 -5.09 -13.96 -6.52
CA GLU A 376 -6.34 -13.76 -5.78
C GLU A 376 -7.38 -13.01 -6.62
N PHE A 377 -6.96 -11.96 -7.34
CA PHE A 377 -7.82 -11.27 -8.30
C PHE A 377 -8.44 -12.23 -9.32
N LYS A 378 -7.61 -13.05 -9.97
CA LYS A 378 -8.09 -14.02 -10.97
C LYS A 378 -9.03 -15.03 -10.32
N ASN A 379 -8.72 -15.55 -9.14
CA ASN A 379 -9.60 -16.48 -8.44
C ASN A 379 -10.94 -15.84 -8.08
N GLU A 380 -10.94 -14.61 -7.54
CA GLU A 380 -12.18 -13.90 -7.21
C GLU A 380 -13.03 -13.73 -8.46
N VAL A 381 -12.49 -13.15 -9.55
CA VAL A 381 -13.24 -12.93 -10.80
C VAL A 381 -13.80 -14.24 -11.37
N LEU A 382 -12.99 -15.31 -11.46
CA LEU A 382 -13.42 -16.55 -12.11
C LEU A 382 -14.42 -17.37 -11.28
N LEU A 383 -14.32 -17.29 -9.94
CA LEU A 383 -15.21 -18.03 -9.05
C LEU A 383 -16.50 -17.27 -8.81
N ILE A 384 -16.42 -16.05 -8.30
CA ILE A 384 -17.60 -15.35 -7.81
C ILE A 384 -18.53 -14.93 -8.95
N ALA A 385 -18.00 -14.70 -10.17
CA ALA A 385 -18.84 -14.44 -11.34
C ALA A 385 -19.76 -15.63 -11.71
N LYS A 386 -19.44 -16.84 -11.25
CA LYS A 386 -20.21 -18.07 -11.47
C LYS A 386 -21.05 -18.48 -10.26
N LEU A 387 -20.94 -17.78 -9.15
CA LEU A 387 -21.62 -18.11 -7.89
C LEU A 387 -22.73 -17.09 -7.62
N GLN A 388 -23.95 -17.56 -7.44
CA GLN A 388 -25.10 -16.72 -7.13
C GLN A 388 -25.91 -17.35 -6.01
N HIS A 389 -25.86 -16.73 -4.83
CA HIS A 389 -26.62 -17.19 -3.68
C HIS A 389 -26.86 -16.05 -2.70
N ARG A 390 -28.01 -16.06 -2.03
CA ARG A 390 -28.42 -15.02 -1.06
C ARG A 390 -27.49 -14.84 0.12
N ASN A 391 -26.61 -15.80 0.41
CA ASN A 391 -25.63 -15.72 1.50
C ASN A 391 -24.17 -15.57 1.01
N LEU A 392 -23.96 -15.22 -0.27
CA LEU A 392 -22.66 -14.83 -0.81
C LEU A 392 -22.70 -13.36 -1.22
N VAL A 393 -21.55 -12.69 -1.18
CA VAL A 393 -21.43 -11.33 -1.72
C VAL A 393 -21.54 -11.37 -3.24
N GLU A 394 -22.32 -10.44 -3.79
CA GLU A 394 -22.51 -10.29 -5.22
C GLU A 394 -21.38 -9.42 -5.82
N LEU A 395 -20.63 -9.98 -6.77
CA LEU A 395 -19.71 -9.23 -7.62
C LEU A 395 -20.52 -8.57 -8.74
N ILE A 396 -20.50 -7.24 -8.75
CA ILE A 396 -21.10 -6.42 -9.80
C ILE A 396 -20.18 -6.38 -11.02
N GLY A 397 -18.86 -6.36 -10.78
CA GLY A 397 -17.88 -6.41 -11.86
C GLY A 397 -16.45 -6.23 -11.39
N PHE A 398 -15.56 -5.97 -12.33
CA PHE A 398 -14.14 -5.74 -12.05
C PHE A 398 -13.56 -4.70 -13.01
N CYS A 399 -12.38 -4.16 -12.70
CA CYS A 399 -11.62 -3.35 -13.65
C CYS A 399 -10.21 -3.94 -13.75
N LEU A 400 -9.77 -4.12 -15.00
CA LEU A 400 -8.45 -4.58 -15.37
C LEU A 400 -7.90 -3.67 -16.46
N GLU A 401 -7.21 -2.59 -16.06
CA GLU A 401 -6.57 -1.63 -16.95
C GLU A 401 -5.12 -1.38 -16.48
N ALA A 402 -4.13 -1.67 -17.34
CA ALA A 402 -2.70 -1.56 -17.00
C ALA A 402 -2.32 -2.35 -15.73
N GLN A 403 -1.91 -1.67 -14.66
CA GLN A 403 -1.57 -2.26 -13.36
C GLN A 403 -2.74 -2.24 -12.35
N GLU A 404 -3.87 -1.65 -12.70
CA GLU A 404 -5.05 -1.58 -11.84
C GLU A 404 -5.84 -2.88 -11.88
N LYS A 405 -5.96 -3.52 -10.71
CA LYS A 405 -6.80 -4.70 -10.49
C LYS A 405 -7.82 -4.36 -9.42
N ILE A 406 -9.08 -4.19 -9.85
CA ILE A 406 -10.14 -3.68 -8.99
C ILE A 406 -11.33 -4.63 -9.05
N LEU A 407 -11.93 -4.91 -7.90
CA LEU A 407 -13.14 -5.69 -7.77
C LEU A 407 -14.27 -4.80 -7.26
N VAL A 408 -15.44 -4.92 -7.88
CA VAL A 408 -16.62 -4.09 -7.60
C VAL A 408 -17.73 -4.99 -7.08
N TYR A 409 -18.06 -4.82 -5.82
CA TYR A 409 -19.08 -5.58 -5.10
C TYR A 409 -20.30 -4.72 -4.81
N LYS A 410 -21.44 -5.36 -4.57
CA LYS A 410 -22.58 -4.69 -3.96
C LYS A 410 -22.19 -4.18 -2.57
N PHE A 411 -22.56 -2.94 -2.23
CA PHE A 411 -22.23 -2.37 -0.93
C PHE A 411 -23.01 -3.05 0.21
N MET A 412 -22.31 -3.39 1.30
CA MET A 412 -22.87 -4.02 2.49
C MET A 412 -22.94 -2.99 3.62
N HIS A 413 -24.14 -2.47 3.90
CA HIS A 413 -24.36 -1.32 4.78
C HIS A 413 -23.84 -1.49 6.20
N ASN A 414 -23.93 -2.71 6.75
CA ASN A 414 -23.54 -2.98 8.13
C ASN A 414 -22.07 -3.39 8.26
N GLY A 415 -21.33 -3.56 7.15
CA GLY A 415 -19.93 -3.97 7.18
C GLY A 415 -19.75 -5.42 7.63
N SER A 416 -18.62 -5.74 8.27
CA SER A 416 -18.20 -7.10 8.62
C SER A 416 -18.63 -7.52 10.03
N LEU A 417 -18.88 -8.82 10.23
CA LEU A 417 -19.37 -9.40 11.48
C LEU A 417 -18.40 -9.21 12.66
N ASP A 418 -17.09 -9.23 12.41
CA ASP A 418 -16.06 -9.01 13.44
C ASP A 418 -16.19 -7.65 14.14
N LYS A 419 -16.70 -6.62 13.44
CA LYS A 419 -16.97 -5.30 14.04
C LYS A 419 -18.07 -5.37 15.10
N PHE A 420 -19.06 -6.23 14.92
CA PHE A 420 -20.13 -6.44 15.88
C PHE A 420 -19.75 -7.34 17.05
N LEU A 421 -18.89 -8.34 16.80
CA LEU A 421 -18.44 -9.25 17.84
C LEU A 421 -17.35 -8.64 18.73
N PHE A 422 -16.42 -7.86 18.16
CA PHE A 422 -15.21 -7.42 18.86
C PHE A 422 -15.01 -5.90 18.89
N GLY A 423 -15.82 -5.12 18.16
CA GLY A 423 -15.65 -3.66 18.06
C GLY A 423 -15.89 -2.91 19.38
N LEU A 424 -16.76 -3.43 20.26
CA LEU A 424 -17.05 -2.83 21.57
C LEU A 424 -15.93 -3.00 22.60
N MET A 425 -14.96 -3.90 22.38
CA MET A 425 -13.93 -4.18 23.38
C MET A 425 -12.99 -2.99 23.64
N LEU A 426 -12.82 -2.10 22.65
CA LEU A 426 -12.09 -0.82 22.82
C LEU A 426 -12.89 0.19 23.65
N HIS A 427 -14.22 0.15 23.55
CA HIS A 427 -15.10 1.13 24.19
C HIS A 427 -15.27 0.87 25.69
N LEU A 428 -15.33 -0.40 26.11
CA LEU A 428 -15.46 -0.79 27.53
C LEU A 428 -14.16 -0.64 28.33
N THR A 429 -13.00 -0.83 27.71
CA THR A 429 -11.70 -0.55 28.35
C THR A 429 -11.50 0.95 28.57
N LEU A 430 -11.85 1.77 27.58
CA LEU A 430 -11.84 3.24 27.70
C LEU A 430 -12.88 3.75 28.71
N LEU A 431 -14.06 3.13 28.81
CA LEU A 431 -15.07 3.47 29.82
C LEU A 431 -14.60 3.15 31.25
N LYS A 432 -13.99 1.97 31.46
CA LYS A 432 -13.44 1.59 32.78
C LYS A 432 -12.31 2.53 33.21
N PHE A 433 -11.45 2.93 32.26
CA PHE A 433 -10.40 3.91 32.52
C PHE A 433 -10.98 5.28 32.87
N SER A 434 -12.01 5.73 32.16
CA SER A 434 -12.64 7.03 32.40
C SER A 434 -13.44 7.07 33.70
N ILE A 435 -14.10 5.99 34.13
CA ILE A 435 -14.78 5.94 35.45
C ILE A 435 -13.75 5.98 36.60
N SER A 436 -12.67 5.21 36.50
CA SER A 436 -11.61 5.21 37.52
C SER A 436 -10.87 6.56 37.57
N PHE A 437 -10.70 7.20 36.41
CA PHE A 437 -10.12 8.54 36.27
C PHE A 437 -11.08 9.63 36.80
N ILE A 438 -12.39 9.54 36.55
CA ILE A 438 -13.40 10.46 37.10
C ILE A 438 -13.47 10.34 38.63
N GLN A 439 -13.37 9.12 39.17
CA GLN A 439 -13.34 8.90 40.62
C GLN A 439 -12.07 9.46 41.27
N TYR A 440 -10.92 9.36 40.58
CA TYR A 440 -9.66 10.00 40.98
C TYR A 440 -9.69 11.53 40.87
N MET A 441 -10.31 12.09 39.82
CA MET A 441 -10.46 13.55 39.63
C MET A 441 -11.45 14.17 40.64
N ARG A 442 -12.48 13.42 41.07
CA ARG A 442 -13.37 13.82 42.18
C ARG A 442 -12.65 13.89 43.53
N LEU A 443 -11.66 13.05 43.78
CA LEU A 443 -10.82 13.09 44.98
C LEU A 443 -9.90 14.32 45.02
N LEU A 444 -9.62 14.95 43.87
CA LEU A 444 -8.69 16.08 43.73
C LEU A 444 -9.37 17.43 43.45
N ASN A 445 -10.71 17.52 43.44
CA ASN A 445 -11.49 18.75 43.21
C ASN A 445 -11.14 19.49 41.90
N ILE A 446 -10.81 18.76 40.84
CA ILE A 446 -10.51 19.33 39.51
C ILE A 446 -11.78 19.37 38.66
N CYS A 447 -12.19 20.55 38.18
CA CYS A 447 -13.38 20.73 37.34
C CYS A 447 -13.13 20.20 35.91
N LEU A 448 -14.07 19.44 35.35
CA LEU A 448 -13.97 18.84 33.99
C LEU A 448 -14.96 19.51 33.01
N PRO A 449 -14.54 20.49 32.18
CA PRO A 449 -15.37 20.95 31.05
C PRO A 449 -14.96 20.34 29.71
N THR A 450 -13.70 19.91 29.52
CA THR A 450 -13.18 19.51 28.19
C THR A 450 -13.15 18.00 27.95
N PHE A 451 -13.15 17.18 28.99
CA PHE A 451 -13.09 15.71 28.85
C PHE A 451 -14.46 15.09 28.49
N LEU A 452 -15.56 15.75 28.85
CA LEU A 452 -16.93 15.29 28.55
C LEU A 452 -17.29 15.42 27.06
N ILE A 453 -16.77 16.44 26.36
CA ILE A 453 -17.03 16.65 24.93
C ILE A 453 -16.40 15.52 24.09
N HIS A 454 -15.25 14.99 24.52
CA HIS A 454 -14.57 13.89 23.84
C HIS A 454 -15.30 12.53 24.02
N LEU A 455 -16.00 12.34 25.14
CA LEU A 455 -16.83 11.16 25.39
C LEU A 455 -18.15 11.19 24.59
N VAL A 456 -18.75 12.37 24.41
CA VAL A 456 -19.98 12.53 23.63
C VAL A 456 -19.75 12.34 22.12
N ASN A 457 -18.60 12.76 21.58
CA ASN A 457 -18.27 12.51 20.17
C ASN A 457 -17.90 11.05 19.87
N ILE A 458 -17.51 10.25 20.88
CA ILE A 458 -17.32 8.80 20.73
C ILE A 458 -18.67 8.05 20.77
N ALA A 459 -19.70 8.64 21.40
CA ALA A 459 -21.04 8.07 21.50
C ALA A 459 -21.91 8.18 20.23
N GLY A 460 -21.40 8.82 19.15
CA GLY A 460 -22.13 9.01 17.88
C GLY A 460 -22.26 7.79 16.98
N HIS A 461 -21.66 6.65 17.34
CA HIS A 461 -21.95 5.36 16.73
C HIS A 461 -22.43 4.41 17.81
N GLN A 462 -23.76 4.35 18.02
CA GLN A 462 -24.37 3.20 18.67
C GLN A 462 -24.03 1.95 17.84
N GLN A 463 -22.95 1.23 18.19
CA GLN A 463 -22.73 -0.11 17.67
C GLN A 463 -23.87 -0.99 18.18
N LYS A 464 -24.78 -1.31 17.27
CA LYS A 464 -25.95 -2.16 17.55
C LYS A 464 -25.44 -3.54 17.99
N MET A 465 -25.66 -3.88 19.26
CA MET A 465 -25.29 -5.19 19.79
C MET A 465 -26.17 -6.27 19.14
N LEU A 466 -25.56 -7.41 18.78
CA LEU A 466 -26.29 -8.52 18.17
C LEU A 466 -27.01 -9.32 19.25
N SER A 467 -28.34 -9.36 19.18
CA SER A 467 -29.14 -10.27 20.00
C SER A 467 -28.87 -11.74 19.63
N TRP A 468 -29.22 -12.67 20.52
CA TRP A 468 -29.05 -14.10 20.24
C TRP A 468 -29.78 -14.52 18.95
N SER A 469 -31.02 -14.07 18.74
CA SER A 469 -31.79 -14.36 17.53
C SER A 469 -31.06 -13.91 16.25
N GLN A 470 -30.43 -12.73 16.27
CA GLN A 470 -29.63 -12.26 15.14
C GLN A 470 -28.38 -13.10 14.94
N ARG A 471 -27.67 -13.46 16.01
CA ARG A 471 -26.49 -14.34 15.96
C ARG A 471 -26.84 -15.71 15.38
N PHE A 472 -27.94 -16.31 15.83
CA PHE A 472 -28.42 -17.59 15.33
C PHE A 472 -28.77 -17.53 13.84
N LYS A 473 -29.53 -16.51 13.41
CA LYS A 473 -29.84 -16.26 11.99
C LYS A 473 -28.58 -16.09 11.14
N ILE A 474 -27.55 -15.44 11.69
CA ILE A 474 -26.24 -15.29 11.04
C ILE A 474 -25.55 -16.66 10.90
N ILE A 475 -25.52 -17.48 11.95
CA ILE A 475 -24.96 -18.84 11.90
C ILE A 475 -25.66 -19.67 10.82
N GLU A 476 -27.00 -19.68 10.79
CA GLU A 476 -27.78 -20.40 9.77
C GLU A 476 -27.49 -19.90 8.35
N GLY A 477 -27.46 -18.59 8.16
CA GLY A 477 -27.21 -18.00 6.84
C GLY A 477 -25.81 -18.32 6.32
N ILE A 478 -24.80 -18.31 7.20
CA ILE A 478 -23.43 -18.73 6.84
C ILE A 478 -23.42 -20.22 6.48
N ALA A 479 -24.04 -21.09 7.29
CA ALA A 479 -24.09 -22.52 7.02
C ALA A 479 -24.73 -22.82 5.66
N ARG A 480 -25.84 -22.15 5.33
CA ARG A 480 -26.49 -22.25 4.01
C ARG A 480 -25.61 -21.74 2.87
N GLY A 481 -24.83 -20.68 3.11
CA GLY A 481 -23.84 -20.18 2.14
C GLY A 481 -22.72 -21.18 1.86
N ILE A 482 -22.17 -21.82 2.90
CA ILE A 482 -21.13 -22.85 2.77
C ILE A 482 -21.71 -24.10 2.11
N LEU A 483 -22.92 -24.53 2.47
CA LEU A 483 -23.62 -25.65 1.83
C LEU A 483 -23.77 -25.42 0.33
N TYR A 484 -24.14 -24.21 -0.08
CA TYR A 484 -24.18 -23.87 -1.49
C TYR A 484 -22.83 -24.07 -2.16
N LEU A 485 -21.72 -23.60 -1.58
CA LEU A 485 -20.38 -23.75 -2.15
C LEU A 485 -19.90 -25.21 -2.25
N HIS A 486 -20.31 -26.06 -1.30
CA HIS A 486 -19.83 -27.44 -1.22
C HIS A 486 -20.66 -28.41 -2.07
N GLU A 487 -21.97 -28.20 -2.17
CA GLU A 487 -22.90 -29.20 -2.73
C GLU A 487 -23.81 -28.68 -3.85
N HIS A 488 -24.22 -27.41 -3.81
CA HIS A 488 -25.23 -26.89 -4.76
C HIS A 488 -24.68 -25.97 -5.84
N SER A 489 -23.44 -25.53 -5.74
CA SER A 489 -22.76 -24.85 -6.83
C SER A 489 -22.36 -25.86 -7.89
N ARG A 490 -22.39 -25.43 -9.16
CA ARG A 490 -21.97 -26.27 -10.30
C ARG A 490 -20.55 -26.84 -10.16
N LEU A 491 -19.71 -26.17 -9.37
CA LEU A 491 -18.35 -26.56 -9.03
C LEU A 491 -18.27 -26.67 -7.51
N LYS A 492 -17.64 -27.71 -6.97
CA LYS A 492 -17.37 -27.80 -5.54
C LYS A 492 -16.27 -26.79 -5.18
N VAL A 493 -16.60 -25.78 -4.38
CA VAL A 493 -15.70 -24.67 -4.02
C VAL A 493 -15.34 -24.75 -2.54
N ILE A 494 -14.05 -24.88 -2.24
CA ILE A 494 -13.53 -24.76 -0.87
C ILE A 494 -13.02 -23.34 -0.66
N HIS A 495 -13.57 -22.63 0.33
CA HIS A 495 -13.30 -21.21 0.57
C HIS A 495 -11.91 -20.96 1.16
N ARG A 496 -11.51 -21.78 2.15
CA ARG A 496 -10.21 -21.77 2.87
C ARG A 496 -9.88 -20.55 3.74
N ASP A 497 -10.74 -19.55 3.77
CA ASP A 497 -10.60 -18.36 4.64
C ASP A 497 -11.93 -17.91 5.25
N ILE A 498 -12.70 -18.87 5.79
CA ILE A 498 -13.93 -18.58 6.54
C ILE A 498 -13.57 -18.01 7.92
N LYS A 499 -14.00 -16.77 8.21
CA LYS A 499 -13.76 -16.05 9.47
C LYS A 499 -14.72 -14.85 9.59
N PRO A 500 -14.96 -14.30 10.80
CA PRO A 500 -15.90 -13.20 10.99
C PRO A 500 -15.66 -11.96 10.11
N SER A 501 -14.40 -11.58 9.85
CA SER A 501 -14.09 -10.40 9.02
C SER A 501 -14.48 -10.57 7.55
N ASN A 502 -14.65 -11.81 7.09
CA ASN A 502 -15.05 -12.16 5.72
C ASN A 502 -16.56 -12.42 5.60
N ILE A 503 -17.31 -12.28 6.70
CA ILE A 503 -18.78 -12.30 6.68
C ILE A 503 -19.27 -10.86 6.72
N LEU A 504 -19.83 -10.38 5.62
CA LEU A 504 -20.45 -9.07 5.53
C LEU A 504 -21.94 -9.14 5.84
N LEU A 505 -22.51 -8.04 6.34
CA LEU A 505 -23.91 -7.93 6.69
C LEU A 505 -24.62 -6.92 5.79
N ASP A 506 -25.70 -7.36 5.15
CA ASP A 506 -26.58 -6.46 4.38
C ASP A 506 -27.43 -5.57 5.31
N GLU A 507 -28.23 -4.67 4.73
CA GLU A 507 -29.10 -3.74 5.45
C GLU A 507 -30.05 -4.41 6.46
N ASN A 508 -30.42 -5.67 6.20
CA ASN A 508 -31.33 -6.48 7.00
C ASN A 508 -30.60 -7.44 7.96
N MET A 509 -29.30 -7.23 8.19
CA MET A 509 -28.42 -8.07 9.01
C MET A 509 -28.31 -9.52 8.52
N ASN A 510 -28.53 -9.78 7.23
CA ASN A 510 -28.29 -11.12 6.68
C ASN A 510 -26.80 -11.29 6.32
N PRO A 511 -26.21 -12.46 6.60
CA PRO A 511 -24.81 -12.72 6.32
C PRO A 511 -24.54 -12.99 4.84
N LYS A 512 -23.42 -12.46 4.36
CA LYS A 512 -22.86 -12.66 3.03
C LYS A 512 -21.39 -13.05 3.14
N ILE A 513 -21.04 -14.24 2.68
CA ILE A 513 -19.65 -14.71 2.62
C ILE A 513 -18.92 -13.97 1.51
N SER A 514 -17.72 -13.49 1.80
CA SER A 514 -16.87 -12.68 0.92
C SER A 514 -15.41 -13.18 0.92
N ASP A 515 -14.59 -12.58 0.05
CA ASP A 515 -13.13 -12.81 -0.02
C ASP A 515 -12.73 -14.19 -0.56
N PHE A 516 -13.10 -14.44 -1.83
CA PHE A 516 -12.84 -15.70 -2.54
C PHE A 516 -11.42 -15.81 -3.13
N GLY A 517 -10.50 -14.88 -2.83
CA GLY A 517 -9.15 -14.87 -3.40
C GLY A 517 -8.37 -16.16 -3.11
N MET A 518 -8.71 -16.79 -1.99
CA MET A 518 -8.11 -18.03 -1.51
C MET A 518 -8.91 -19.27 -1.91
N ALA A 519 -10.10 -19.13 -2.49
CA ALA A 519 -10.97 -20.27 -2.78
C ALA A 519 -10.40 -21.17 -3.90
N ARG A 520 -10.78 -22.44 -3.91
CA ARG A 520 -10.35 -23.43 -4.91
C ARG A 520 -11.51 -24.29 -5.36
N ILE A 521 -11.55 -24.58 -6.66
CA ILE A 521 -12.43 -25.60 -7.23
C ILE A 521 -11.82 -26.97 -6.97
N MET A 522 -12.66 -27.90 -6.56
CA MET A 522 -12.36 -29.33 -6.52
C MET A 522 -13.26 -30.03 -7.54
N GLU A 523 -12.74 -31.09 -8.15
CA GLU A 523 -13.58 -32.04 -8.89
C GLU A 523 -14.55 -32.71 -7.92
N ILE A 524 -15.77 -32.98 -8.38
CA ILE A 524 -16.87 -33.49 -7.54
C ILE A 524 -16.49 -34.82 -6.86
N ASP A 525 -15.67 -35.64 -7.53
CA ASP A 525 -15.25 -36.97 -7.06
C ASP A 525 -14.00 -36.96 -6.18
N GLN A 526 -13.35 -35.80 -5.96
CA GLN A 526 -12.19 -35.69 -5.09
C GLN A 526 -12.60 -35.40 -3.64
N ASP A 527 -12.15 -36.26 -2.72
CA ASP A 527 -12.36 -36.14 -1.26
C ASP A 527 -11.41 -35.12 -0.61
N ARG A 528 -10.24 -34.89 -1.21
CA ARG A 528 -9.22 -33.95 -0.71
C ARG A 528 -8.32 -33.43 -1.82
N ALA A 529 -7.78 -32.24 -1.62
CA ALA A 529 -6.74 -31.66 -2.46
C ALA A 529 -5.51 -31.28 -1.61
N LYS A 530 -4.33 -31.21 -2.24
CA LYS A 530 -3.06 -30.86 -1.58
C LYS A 530 -2.41 -29.67 -2.27
N THR A 531 -1.88 -28.73 -1.47
CA THR A 531 -1.14 -27.56 -1.95
C THR A 531 0.19 -27.43 -1.22
N ARG A 532 1.22 -26.93 -1.92
CA ARG A 532 2.49 -26.52 -1.31
C ARG A 532 2.42 -25.10 -0.71
N ARG A 533 1.46 -24.29 -1.17
CA ARG A 533 1.25 -22.92 -0.72
C ARG A 533 0.13 -22.89 0.32
N ILE A 534 0.51 -22.85 1.59
CA ILE A 534 -0.42 -22.75 2.73
C ILE A 534 -0.75 -21.28 2.93
N VAL A 535 -2.03 -20.95 2.77
CA VAL A 535 -2.52 -19.58 2.79
C VAL A 535 -3.89 -19.56 3.51
N GLY A 536 -4.13 -18.59 4.37
CA GLY A 536 -5.36 -18.46 5.15
C GLY A 536 -5.09 -17.77 6.48
N THR A 537 -6.12 -17.57 7.29
CA THR A 537 -5.97 -16.89 8.58
C THR A 537 -5.61 -17.84 9.70
N TYR A 538 -4.49 -17.56 10.38
CA TYR A 538 -4.05 -18.32 11.55
C TYR A 538 -5.14 -18.33 12.63
N GLY A 539 -5.34 -19.48 13.27
CA GLY A 539 -6.43 -19.72 14.23
C GLY A 539 -7.73 -20.25 13.61
N TYR A 540 -7.97 -20.06 12.30
CA TYR A 540 -9.13 -20.63 11.61
C TYR A 540 -8.77 -21.81 10.70
N MET A 541 -7.49 -21.95 10.33
CA MET A 541 -7.02 -23.06 9.49
C MET A 541 -7.10 -24.40 10.24
N SER A 542 -7.71 -25.40 9.60
CA SER A 542 -7.71 -26.78 10.10
C SER A 542 -6.29 -27.35 10.23
N PRO A 543 -5.99 -28.21 11.21
CA PRO A 543 -4.64 -28.74 11.45
C PRO A 543 -4.02 -29.43 10.24
N GLU A 544 -4.77 -30.27 9.55
CA GLU A 544 -4.29 -31.00 8.38
C GLU A 544 -3.91 -30.07 7.21
N TYR A 545 -4.57 -28.91 7.12
CA TYR A 545 -4.28 -27.88 6.13
C TYR A 545 -3.04 -27.09 6.54
N ALA A 546 -2.98 -26.64 7.79
CA ALA A 546 -1.88 -25.85 8.32
C ALA A 546 -0.56 -26.64 8.38
N MET A 547 -0.62 -27.96 8.63
CA MET A 547 0.57 -28.82 8.77
C MET A 547 1.00 -29.47 7.45
N PHE A 548 0.05 -29.91 6.63
CA PHE A 548 0.34 -30.74 5.45
C PHE A 548 -0.14 -30.16 4.13
N GLY A 549 -0.76 -28.96 4.16
CA GLY A 549 -1.35 -28.34 2.98
C GLY A 549 -2.53 -29.12 2.40
N GLN A 550 -3.16 -30.01 3.18
CA GLN A 550 -4.32 -30.80 2.75
C GLN A 550 -5.60 -30.03 3.05
N PHE A 551 -6.42 -29.75 2.05
CA PHE A 551 -7.71 -29.07 2.22
C PHE A 551 -8.86 -29.87 1.60
N SER A 552 -10.04 -29.68 2.17
CA SER A 552 -11.31 -30.31 1.76
C SER A 552 -12.47 -29.47 2.29
N GLU A 553 -13.72 -29.87 2.05
CA GLU A 553 -14.89 -29.26 2.70
C GLU A 553 -14.78 -29.28 4.24
N LYS A 554 -14.11 -30.29 4.80
CA LYS A 554 -13.89 -30.41 6.25
C LYS A 554 -12.94 -29.34 6.81
N SER A 555 -12.16 -28.68 5.95
CA SER A 555 -11.33 -27.54 6.34
C SER A 555 -12.18 -26.29 6.56
N ASP A 556 -13.15 -26.02 5.68
CA ASP A 556 -14.12 -24.93 5.86
C ASP A 556 -15.05 -25.19 7.05
N VAL A 557 -15.46 -26.45 7.27
CA VAL A 557 -16.24 -26.86 8.45
C VAL A 557 -15.50 -26.53 9.75
N PHE A 558 -14.20 -26.84 9.82
CA PHE A 558 -13.38 -26.49 10.99
C PHE A 558 -13.38 -24.98 11.23
N SER A 559 -13.09 -24.18 10.19
CA SER A 559 -13.11 -22.72 10.28
C SER A 559 -14.47 -22.17 10.71
N PHE A 560 -15.56 -22.75 10.20
CA PHE A 560 -16.92 -22.41 10.60
C PHE A 560 -17.20 -22.72 12.07
N GLY A 561 -16.73 -23.86 12.58
CA GLY A 561 -16.81 -24.23 13.99
C GLY A 561 -16.14 -23.21 14.92
N VAL A 562 -14.91 -22.80 14.59
CA VAL A 562 -14.19 -21.74 15.32
C VAL A 562 -15.00 -20.44 15.32
N MET A 563 -15.55 -20.06 14.17
CA MET A 563 -16.37 -18.84 14.07
C MET A 563 -17.67 -18.91 14.89
N ILE A 564 -18.34 -20.07 14.95
CA ILE A 564 -19.51 -20.26 15.84
C ILE A 564 -19.11 -20.01 17.31
N LEU A 565 -17.97 -20.54 17.74
CA LEU A 565 -17.46 -20.30 19.11
C LEU A 565 -17.25 -18.80 19.37
N GLU A 566 -16.67 -18.08 18.41
CA GLU A 566 -16.51 -16.62 18.51
C GLU A 566 -17.85 -15.88 18.58
N ILE A 567 -18.84 -16.28 17.77
CA ILE A 567 -20.18 -15.70 17.78
C ILE A 567 -20.88 -15.92 19.13
N ILE A 568 -20.76 -17.12 19.72
CA ILE A 568 -21.40 -17.46 21.01
C ILE A 568 -20.73 -16.73 22.17
N THR A 569 -19.39 -16.69 22.18
CA THR A 569 -18.61 -16.21 23.33
C THR A 569 -18.32 -14.71 23.28
N GLY A 570 -18.40 -14.07 22.11
CA GLY A 570 -17.94 -12.70 21.91
C GLY A 570 -16.42 -12.55 22.07
N LYS A 571 -15.65 -13.64 22.15
CA LYS A 571 -14.20 -13.65 22.38
C LYS A 571 -13.46 -14.01 21.09
N LYS A 572 -12.40 -13.26 20.80
CA LYS A 572 -11.58 -13.48 19.60
C LYS A 572 -10.58 -14.62 19.81
N ASN A 573 -10.47 -15.51 18.84
CA ASN A 573 -9.58 -16.68 18.91
C ASN A 573 -8.07 -16.30 18.81
N THR A 574 -7.75 -15.16 18.18
CA THR A 574 -6.37 -14.76 17.82
C THR A 574 -5.72 -13.72 18.75
N SER A 575 -6.27 -13.45 19.93
CA SER A 575 -5.71 -12.46 20.86
C SER A 575 -4.43 -12.96 21.54
N SER A 576 -3.28 -12.68 20.93
CA SER A 576 -1.92 -12.92 21.46
C SER A 576 -1.56 -12.10 22.72
N ARG A 577 -2.53 -11.43 23.36
CA ARG A 577 -2.26 -10.53 24.49
C ARG A 577 -3.30 -10.58 25.62
N GLU A 578 -4.32 -11.42 25.52
CA GLU A 578 -5.30 -11.64 26.59
C GLU A 578 -5.31 -13.10 27.02
N SER A 579 -4.46 -13.47 27.97
CA SER A 579 -4.79 -14.57 28.87
C SER A 579 -3.80 -14.65 30.03
N ARG A 580 -4.20 -14.08 31.15
CA ARG A 580 -3.97 -14.72 32.46
C ARG A 580 -5.08 -15.76 32.76
N TYR A 581 -6.08 -15.90 31.87
CA TYR A 581 -7.35 -16.59 32.11
C TYR A 581 -7.71 -17.72 31.10
N MET A 582 -7.01 -17.83 29.98
CA MET A 582 -7.26 -18.77 28.88
C MET A 582 -5.96 -19.28 28.18
N PRO A 583 -5.03 -19.92 28.92
CA PRO A 583 -3.67 -20.20 28.46
C PRO A 583 -3.58 -21.10 27.22
N ASN A 584 -4.62 -21.90 26.96
CA ASN A 584 -4.63 -22.92 25.91
C ASN A 584 -5.53 -22.56 24.71
N GLY A 585 -6.00 -21.30 24.61
CA GLY A 585 -6.86 -20.83 23.51
C GLY A 585 -8.37 -21.08 23.67
N LEU A 586 -9.18 -20.50 22.78
CA LEU A 586 -10.65 -20.43 22.89
C LEU A 586 -11.29 -21.82 22.85
N MET A 587 -10.85 -22.66 21.92
CA MET A 587 -11.35 -24.01 21.74
C MET A 587 -11.15 -24.86 23.01
N SER A 588 -9.96 -24.80 23.61
CA SER A 588 -9.63 -25.52 24.86
C SER A 588 -10.45 -25.04 26.04
N TYR A 589 -10.77 -23.74 26.11
CA TYR A 589 -11.65 -23.20 27.15
C TYR A 589 -13.07 -23.71 27.02
N VAL A 590 -13.63 -23.67 25.81
CA VAL A 590 -15.00 -24.14 25.57
C VAL A 590 -15.12 -25.65 25.78
N TRP A 591 -14.12 -26.42 25.34
CA TRP A 591 -14.05 -27.86 25.59
C TRP A 591 -14.10 -28.19 27.08
N ARG A 592 -13.31 -27.52 27.92
CA ARG A 592 -13.36 -27.72 29.38
C ARG A 592 -14.74 -27.42 29.95
N LYS A 593 -15.36 -26.30 29.55
CA LYS A 593 -16.71 -25.95 30.01
C LYS A 593 -17.79 -26.93 29.56
N TRP A 594 -17.62 -27.53 28.38
CA TRP A 594 -18.46 -28.62 27.90
C TRP A 594 -18.30 -29.87 28.77
N MET A 595 -17.06 -30.29 29.03
CA MET A 595 -16.75 -31.46 29.87
C MET A 595 -17.18 -31.27 31.34
N ASP A 596 -17.08 -30.06 31.87
CA ASP A 596 -17.56 -29.67 33.19
C ASP A 596 -19.10 -29.58 33.28
N LYS A 597 -19.84 -29.90 32.21
CA LYS A 597 -21.30 -29.78 32.12
C LYS A 597 -21.82 -28.36 32.40
N THR A 598 -21.02 -27.34 32.11
CA THR A 598 -21.37 -25.92 32.27
C THR A 598 -21.28 -25.13 30.95
N PRO A 599 -21.86 -25.62 29.83
CA PRO A 599 -21.66 -25.03 28.51
C PRO A 599 -22.19 -23.58 28.41
N LEU A 600 -23.25 -23.22 29.13
CA LEU A 600 -23.81 -21.87 29.11
C LEU A 600 -22.91 -20.81 29.76
N SER A 601 -21.90 -21.22 30.55
CA SER A 601 -20.98 -20.28 31.22
C SER A 601 -20.04 -19.53 30.27
N ILE A 602 -19.95 -19.96 29.01
CA ILE A 602 -19.11 -19.33 27.99
C ILE A 602 -19.80 -18.20 27.25
N LEU A 603 -21.13 -18.07 27.42
CA LEU A 603 -21.94 -17.10 26.70
C LEU A 603 -21.38 -15.70 26.85
N ASP A 604 -21.43 -14.95 25.75
CA ASP A 604 -21.10 -13.55 25.74
C ASP A 604 -21.90 -12.81 26.84
N PRO A 605 -21.24 -12.18 27.84
CA PRO A 605 -21.92 -11.48 28.93
C PRO A 605 -22.82 -10.34 28.45
N LEU A 606 -22.62 -9.90 27.21
CA LEU A 606 -23.38 -8.84 26.55
C LEU A 606 -24.71 -9.32 25.95
N LEU A 607 -24.99 -10.62 25.94
CA LEU A 607 -26.30 -11.14 25.56
C LEU A 607 -27.29 -10.94 26.69
N GLU A 608 -28.35 -10.18 26.43
CA GLU A 608 -29.51 -10.05 27.31
C GLU A 608 -30.13 -11.45 27.60
N GLU A 609 -30.81 -11.62 28.74
CA GLU A 609 -31.35 -12.92 29.21
C GLU A 609 -32.37 -13.59 28.26
N ASN A 610 -32.72 -12.95 27.15
CA ASN A 610 -33.68 -13.43 26.16
C ASN A 610 -33.00 -14.28 25.07
N TYR A 611 -32.51 -15.47 25.44
CA TYR A 611 -31.97 -16.46 24.51
C TYR A 611 -32.51 -17.87 24.78
N SER A 612 -32.63 -18.68 23.72
CA SER A 612 -33.00 -20.09 23.85
C SER A 612 -31.80 -20.91 24.29
N ARG A 613 -31.82 -21.41 25.53
CA ARG A 613 -30.77 -22.29 26.06
C ARG A 613 -30.53 -23.52 25.19
N VAL A 614 -31.60 -24.07 24.61
CA VAL A 614 -31.53 -25.24 23.73
C VAL A 614 -30.78 -24.90 22.45
N GLU A 615 -31.06 -23.76 21.82
CA GLU A 615 -30.35 -23.31 20.62
C GLU A 615 -28.88 -23.03 20.92
N VAL A 616 -28.58 -22.35 22.03
CA VAL A 616 -27.20 -22.06 22.44
C VAL A 616 -26.42 -23.36 22.62
N ILE A 617 -26.93 -24.28 23.45
CA ILE A 617 -26.25 -25.55 23.75
C ILE A 617 -26.06 -26.34 22.45
N ARG A 618 -27.05 -26.34 21.56
CA ARG A 618 -26.95 -26.98 20.24
C ARG A 618 -25.85 -26.36 19.39
N CYS A 619 -25.76 -25.04 19.29
CA CYS A 619 -24.69 -24.38 18.56
C CYS A 619 -23.30 -24.67 19.17
N ILE A 620 -23.18 -24.74 20.50
CA ILE A 620 -21.94 -25.16 21.18
C ILE A 620 -21.58 -26.59 20.77
N HIS A 621 -22.53 -27.53 20.84
CA HIS A 621 -22.31 -28.92 20.45
C HIS A 621 -21.85 -29.03 18.99
N ILE A 622 -22.58 -28.41 18.06
CA ILE A 622 -22.23 -28.35 16.64
C ILE A 622 -20.82 -27.80 16.46
N SER A 623 -20.48 -26.69 17.12
CA SER A 623 -19.16 -26.09 17.00
C SER A 623 -18.03 -27.02 17.46
N LEU A 624 -18.24 -27.78 18.55
CA LEU A 624 -17.28 -28.77 19.03
C LEU A 624 -17.12 -29.94 18.05
N LEU A 625 -18.21 -30.40 17.42
CA LEU A 625 -18.15 -31.40 16.36
C LEU A 625 -17.36 -30.93 15.14
N CYS A 626 -17.46 -29.65 14.80
CA CYS A 626 -16.74 -29.06 13.68
C CYS A 626 -15.22 -28.96 13.92
N VAL A 627 -14.77 -28.72 15.16
CA VAL A 627 -13.35 -28.41 15.47
C VAL A 627 -12.51 -29.60 15.95
N GLN A 628 -13.03 -30.82 15.79
CA GLN A 628 -12.34 -32.07 16.18
C GLN A 628 -11.00 -32.26 15.43
N GLU A 629 -10.00 -32.86 16.10
CA GLU A 629 -8.68 -33.11 15.49
C GLU A 629 -8.78 -34.03 14.26
N ASN A 630 -9.52 -35.13 14.39
CA ASN A 630 -9.76 -36.03 13.27
C ASN A 630 -10.78 -35.43 12.29
N LYS A 631 -10.35 -35.08 11.09
CA LYS A 631 -11.21 -34.49 10.05
C LYS A 631 -12.34 -35.42 9.57
N ASN A 632 -12.16 -36.74 9.67
CA ASN A 632 -13.09 -37.71 9.12
C ASN A 632 -14.40 -37.79 9.93
N ILE A 633 -14.32 -37.48 11.23
CA ILE A 633 -15.47 -37.47 12.15
C ILE A 633 -16.16 -36.10 12.26
N ARG A 634 -15.59 -35.06 11.64
CA ARG A 634 -16.28 -33.76 11.53
C ARG A 634 -17.54 -33.95 10.67
N PRO A 635 -18.68 -33.34 11.01
CA PRO A 635 -19.89 -33.42 10.18
C PRO A 635 -19.66 -32.75 8.81
N THR A 636 -20.50 -33.09 7.83
CA THR A 636 -20.62 -32.30 6.60
C THR A 636 -21.38 -31.01 6.88
N ILE A 637 -21.32 -30.04 5.96
CA ILE A 637 -22.10 -28.82 6.12
C ILE A 637 -23.61 -29.08 5.96
N ALA A 638 -24.03 -30.07 5.17
CA ALA A 638 -25.41 -30.52 5.09
C ALA A 638 -25.91 -31.05 6.44
N ASP A 639 -25.10 -31.88 7.12
CA ASP A 639 -25.42 -32.36 8.47
C ASP A 639 -25.59 -31.17 9.43
N ILE A 640 -24.69 -30.18 9.38
CA ILE A 640 -24.76 -28.99 10.23
C ILE A 640 -26.03 -28.17 9.97
N VAL A 641 -26.43 -27.99 8.71
CA VAL A 641 -27.68 -27.29 8.37
C VAL A 641 -28.89 -28.06 8.92
N SER A 642 -28.89 -29.39 8.78
CA SER A 642 -29.94 -30.26 9.35
C SER A 642 -29.99 -30.15 10.89
N TYR A 643 -28.83 -30.14 11.54
CA TYR A 643 -28.71 -29.97 12.99
C TYR A 643 -29.26 -28.61 13.44
N LEU A 644 -29.01 -27.53 12.70
CA LEU A 644 -29.51 -26.19 13.04
C LEU A 644 -31.03 -26.08 12.92
N ASP A 645 -31.62 -26.67 11.87
CA ASP A 645 -33.07 -26.59 11.58
C ASP A 645 -33.95 -27.18 12.71
N GLY A 646 -33.41 -28.10 13.54
CA GLY A 646 -34.01 -28.51 14.82
C GLY A 646 -35.36 -29.25 14.77
N ARG A 647 -35.88 -29.55 13.57
CA ARG A 647 -37.17 -30.23 13.34
C ARG A 647 -37.10 -31.75 13.46
N HIS A 648 -35.90 -32.31 13.47
CA HIS A 648 -35.68 -33.75 13.63
C HIS A 648 -34.97 -34.00 14.96
N THR A 649 -35.44 -35.00 15.72
CA THR A 649 -34.75 -35.55 16.89
C THR A 649 -33.53 -36.34 16.42
N ILE A 650 -32.50 -35.63 15.97
CA ILE A 650 -31.24 -36.24 15.57
C ILE A 650 -30.39 -36.39 16.83
N GLU A 651 -30.02 -37.63 17.17
CA GLU A 651 -29.02 -37.87 18.20
C GLU A 651 -27.67 -37.34 17.70
N PHE A 652 -27.18 -36.29 18.37
CA PHE A 652 -25.87 -35.74 18.08
C PHE A 652 -24.78 -36.73 18.53
N PRO A 653 -23.75 -37.00 17.71
CA PRO A 653 -22.59 -37.72 18.18
C PRO A 653 -21.91 -36.94 19.32
N PHE A 654 -21.31 -37.66 20.27
CA PHE A 654 -20.52 -37.02 21.31
C PHE A 654 -19.25 -36.43 20.68
N PRO A 655 -18.94 -35.14 20.89
CA PRO A 655 -17.75 -34.54 20.30
C PRO A 655 -16.49 -35.13 20.92
N GLN A 656 -15.46 -35.36 20.10
CA GLN A 656 -14.11 -35.69 20.55
C GLN A 656 -13.29 -34.41 20.76
N GLU A 657 -12.11 -34.57 21.33
CA GLU A 657 -11.23 -33.46 21.70
C GLU A 657 -10.89 -32.58 20.47
N PRO A 658 -10.97 -31.24 20.62
CA PRO A 658 -10.59 -30.30 19.57
C PRO A 658 -9.10 -30.37 19.24
N ALA A 659 -8.74 -29.93 18.03
CA ALA A 659 -7.34 -29.87 17.65
C ALA A 659 -6.56 -28.80 18.43
N TYR A 660 -5.51 -29.18 19.16
CA TYR A 660 -4.63 -28.25 19.87
C TYR A 660 -3.75 -27.44 18.90
N LEU A 661 -3.64 -26.12 19.15
CA LEU A 661 -2.73 -25.21 18.46
C LEU A 661 -1.26 -25.60 18.78
N LEU A 662 -0.43 -25.69 17.73
CA LEU A 662 0.94 -26.22 17.66
C LEU A 662 2.03 -25.63 18.60
N LEU A 663 1.69 -24.85 19.61
CA LEU A 663 2.69 -24.26 20.53
C LEU A 663 3.23 -25.28 21.54
N ASP A 664 2.44 -26.25 22.01
CA ASP A 664 2.93 -27.24 23.00
C ASP A 664 3.74 -28.40 22.40
N LYS A 665 3.51 -28.75 21.12
CA LYS A 665 4.20 -29.88 20.45
C LYS A 665 5.63 -29.53 19.99
N MET A 666 5.99 -28.25 19.91
CA MET A 666 7.36 -27.82 19.63
C MET A 666 8.22 -27.80 20.90
N ASP A 667 7.68 -27.36 22.04
CA ASP A 667 8.42 -27.38 23.31
C ASP A 667 8.69 -28.81 23.81
N THR A 668 7.75 -29.74 23.65
CA THR A 668 7.96 -31.15 24.05
C THR A 668 9.00 -31.88 23.20
N LYS A 669 9.19 -31.53 21.93
CA LYS A 669 10.26 -32.10 21.08
C LYS A 669 11.63 -31.44 21.27
N ILE A 670 11.68 -30.22 21.81
CA ILE A 670 12.93 -29.55 22.18
C ILE A 670 13.40 -30.02 23.56
N VAL A 671 12.48 -30.29 24.48
CA VAL A 671 12.79 -30.86 25.80
C VAL A 671 13.17 -32.35 25.72
N SER A 672 12.65 -33.12 24.75
CA SER A 672 13.03 -34.53 24.60
C SER A 672 14.38 -34.78 23.91
N LYS A 673 15.15 -33.72 23.58
CA LYS A 673 16.43 -33.85 22.85
C LYS A 673 17.67 -33.41 23.61
N HIS A 674 17.54 -32.99 24.87
CA HIS A 674 18.66 -32.79 25.78
C HIS A 674 18.30 -33.31 27.17
N TYR A 675 18.57 -34.59 27.39
CA TYR A 675 19.11 -35.21 28.61
C TYR A 675 19.12 -36.72 28.36
N SER A 676 20.11 -37.19 27.60
CA SER A 676 20.60 -38.55 27.79
C SER A 676 21.34 -38.53 29.14
N ILE A 677 20.64 -38.89 30.20
CA ILE A 677 21.30 -39.26 31.45
C ILE A 677 22.10 -40.52 31.11
N ASN A 678 23.42 -40.44 31.26
CA ASN A 678 24.31 -41.57 31.12
C ASN A 678 23.76 -42.75 31.93
N GLU A 679 23.47 -43.86 31.25
CA GLU A 679 23.35 -45.16 31.89
C GLU A 679 24.71 -45.48 32.51
N MET A 680 24.84 -45.23 33.82
CA MET A 680 25.95 -45.77 34.58
C MET A 680 25.59 -47.21 34.93
N SER A 681 26.25 -48.13 34.24
CA SER A 681 26.22 -49.56 34.49
C SER A 681 26.57 -49.86 35.94
N VAL A 682 25.60 -50.41 36.69
CA VAL A 682 25.88 -51.10 37.96
C VAL A 682 25.86 -52.59 37.68
N SER A 683 27.03 -53.14 37.39
CA SER A 683 27.29 -54.58 37.41
C SER A 683 27.51 -55.03 38.85
N THR A 684 26.53 -55.72 39.44
CA THR A 684 26.72 -56.47 40.68
C THR A 684 27.22 -57.88 40.35
N PHE A 685 28.52 -58.10 40.56
CA PHE A 685 29.11 -59.43 40.62
C PHE A 685 28.67 -60.13 41.91
N TYR A 686 28.08 -61.32 41.79
CA TYR A 686 28.08 -62.29 42.88
C TYR A 686 29.33 -63.18 42.73
N ALA A 687 30.13 -63.27 43.78
CA ALA A 687 31.07 -64.37 43.97
C ALA A 687 30.60 -65.18 45.18
N ARG A 688 30.85 -66.50 45.13
CA ARG A 688 30.59 -67.47 46.20
C ARG A 688 31.01 -67.00 47.59
#